data_AF-A0A8H3I053-F1
#
_entry.id   AF-A0A8H3I053-F1
#
_cell.length_a   1.000
_cell.length_b   1.000
_cell.length_c   1.000
_cell.angle_alpha   90.00
_cell.angle_beta   90.00
_cell.angle_gamma   90.00
#
_symmetry.space_group_name_H-M   'P 1'
#
loop_
_entity.id
_entity.type
_entity.pdbx_description
1 polymer ?
#
loop_
_entity_poly.entity_id
_entity_poly.type
_entity_poly.pdbx_seq_one_letter_code
_entity_poly.pdbx_strand_id
1 'polypeptide(L)'
;MQHLVADGSPQAATYAGLFLAVFSLAETLTGFWWGSLSDKIGRKLVILLGLGGTIISLLLLGFSSNIWMAIFARLLGGALNGNTGVVQTMVGEIVVHSEHEARAYAIIPFFFSIGCTIGPALGGFFAGPGAAGLPLISNVLLFARYPFLLPNLVCASLVALTILLASLSLEETHPRKRKLGSKYKTDHQQFDRSVRAPLLGNDDVERDGHTTTNTKLPSTWNSLLRCLRGKVWKPIVAVCLLSSHTVTYVQLLPIFLRDPKDVTVPQYYFGGVGGLDVSLREAGFIMGLNGIIGLLAQLVFPFFTDAVGIDKTLLMMSTLHPLSYFSLPYIAFLPEGVWIYVSLYTWLTLRNIFSAFTYAILLIYVRRWTPDPLMLGQVNGLVASASAGCRTVSPVVAGLLQTVGQTNHLSALAWWASGLLALTAAVVTWSFDTAAGNRIAFKLIALLLSLLDMLSETSPSRIVQLAQSIFAQTTIVDNHIRENHLPHPSFEEDGPIEVLPHPTEDVKLAKQGLVEALIELQQLIQGPMELLLPQPNLSPIVCVQRYKMATLVPIGSTISFAELAAGSSLLECDVKRIVRFTATHYRIFKKPSKGFVAHTAASRMLAENPRAKALMALTWDEYWPAYNRVVEAVVLQSNKPNVTGYALANNTSQNMFEFFSCNPSRAQLFARVMGLASSASLEALATLFDWGSLPPNSKVVDLAGSRGHVSAYLAKLHPNLRFIVQDLPEVIEGAEKDIPAETKGRVEFCVHDMFSKQLVKDVDVFLLQFVLHDWSDENCVFILRNLIPSLKAGAKIVLQEHLLPDPGTMSLTQERNMRSMDATMLTLFNSREREAGEWEDLLQTADPRFQSFTAKRFGRNGSTGVISTEWAP
;
A
#
# COMPACT_ATOMS: atom_id res chain seq x y z
N MET A 1 36.07 38.37 4.78
CA MET A 1 36.21 37.61 6.03
C MET A 1 35.45 38.24 7.19
N GLN A 2 35.41 39.57 7.37
CA GLN A 2 34.49 40.19 8.34
C GLN A 2 33.01 39.88 8.06
N HIS A 3 32.58 39.75 6.79
CA HIS A 3 31.24 39.26 6.42
C HIS A 3 30.92 37.79 6.81
N LEU A 4 31.91 36.99 7.25
CA LEU A 4 31.70 35.64 7.78
C LEU A 4 31.50 35.64 9.32
N VAL A 5 31.83 36.75 9.99
CA VAL A 5 31.84 36.89 11.46
C VAL A 5 30.81 37.93 11.92
N ALA A 6 30.55 38.95 11.11
CA ALA A 6 29.51 39.94 11.35
C ALA A 6 28.21 39.47 10.69
N ASP A 7 27.25 39.16 11.55
CA ASP A 7 25.86 38.78 11.29
C ASP A 7 25.65 37.38 10.69
N GLY A 8 24.81 36.60 11.37
CA GLY A 8 24.38 35.24 11.01
C GLY A 8 23.57 35.17 9.70
N SER A 9 24.12 35.70 8.62
CA SER A 9 23.51 35.76 7.30
C SER A 9 23.62 34.40 6.58
N PRO A 10 22.66 34.05 5.71
CA PRO A 10 22.68 32.84 4.88
C PRO A 10 23.95 32.67 4.03
N GLN A 11 24.70 33.76 3.81
CA GLN A 11 25.92 33.75 3.01
C GLN A 11 27.08 33.04 3.72
N ALA A 12 27.15 33.07 5.06
CA ALA A 12 28.26 32.47 5.81
C ALA A 12 28.34 30.94 5.66
N ALA A 13 27.19 30.27 5.75
CA ALA A 13 27.09 28.81 5.54
C ALA A 13 27.46 28.41 4.11
N THR A 14 27.02 29.20 3.12
CA THR A 14 27.33 28.98 1.69
C THR A 14 28.85 29.04 1.44
N TYR A 15 29.54 30.03 2.01
CA TYR A 15 30.99 30.15 1.88
C TYR A 15 31.77 29.09 2.67
N ALA A 16 31.28 28.66 3.84
CA ALA A 16 31.87 27.54 4.58
C ALA A 16 31.80 26.22 3.78
N GLY A 17 30.66 25.96 3.14
CA GLY A 17 30.48 24.83 2.22
C GLY A 17 31.41 24.92 1.00
N LEU A 18 31.55 26.12 0.41
CA LEU A 18 32.47 26.35 -0.71
C LEU A 18 33.93 26.06 -0.33
N PHE A 19 34.39 26.45 0.86
CA PHE A 19 35.75 26.15 1.31
C PHE A 19 36.04 24.66 1.43
N LEU A 20 35.07 23.88 1.92
CA LEU A 20 35.19 22.43 2.04
C LEU A 20 35.20 21.76 0.65
N ALA A 21 34.34 22.23 -0.25
CA ALA A 21 34.24 21.72 -1.62
C ALA A 21 35.52 21.99 -2.43
N VAL A 22 36.07 23.20 -2.38
CA VAL A 22 37.29 23.56 -3.13
C VAL A 22 38.51 22.79 -2.62
N PHE A 23 38.63 22.60 -1.30
CA PHE A 23 39.67 21.75 -0.73
C PHE A 23 39.56 20.30 -1.23
N SER A 24 38.36 19.72 -1.13
CA SER A 24 38.10 18.33 -1.54
C SER A 24 38.27 18.14 -3.05
N LEU A 25 37.89 19.12 -3.86
CA LEU A 25 38.09 19.12 -5.31
C LEU A 25 39.59 19.12 -5.66
N ALA A 26 40.39 19.95 -5.00
CA ALA A 26 41.83 19.95 -5.20
C ALA A 26 42.47 18.62 -4.79
N GLU A 27 42.07 18.06 -3.64
CA GLU A 27 42.51 16.73 -3.17
C GLU A 27 42.13 15.62 -4.17
N THR A 28 40.96 15.71 -4.80
CA THR A 28 40.49 14.78 -5.85
C THR A 28 41.43 14.75 -7.05
N LEU A 29 41.92 15.91 -7.48
CA LEU A 29 42.77 16.04 -8.66
C LEU A 29 44.22 15.63 -8.39
N THR A 30 44.72 15.80 -7.16
CA THR A 30 46.14 15.58 -6.83
C THR A 30 46.41 14.33 -5.99
N GLY A 31 45.41 13.72 -5.34
CA GLY A 31 45.62 12.60 -4.43
C GLY A 31 46.28 11.38 -5.09
N PHE A 32 45.86 11.03 -6.32
CA PHE A 32 46.44 9.93 -7.10
C PHE A 32 47.90 10.22 -7.47
N TRP A 33 48.20 11.48 -7.80
CA TRP A 33 49.55 11.93 -8.10
C TRP A 33 50.46 11.81 -6.88
N TRP A 34 50.00 12.21 -5.70
CA TRP A 34 50.75 12.07 -4.44
C TRP A 34 51.00 10.60 -4.07
N GLY A 35 49.98 9.75 -4.23
CA GLY A 35 50.11 8.30 -4.05
C GLY A 35 51.18 7.70 -4.98
N SER A 36 51.09 8.03 -6.27
CA SER A 36 52.08 7.67 -7.30
C SER A 36 53.48 8.18 -7.01
N LEU A 37 53.59 9.42 -6.49
CA LEU A 37 54.86 10.02 -6.15
C LEU A 37 55.51 9.29 -4.98
N SER A 38 54.71 8.88 -3.99
CA SER A 38 55.21 8.14 -2.82
C SER A 38 55.81 6.78 -3.20
N ASP A 39 55.27 6.11 -4.23
CA ASP A 39 55.83 4.84 -4.77
C ASP A 39 57.18 5.06 -5.47
N LYS A 40 57.50 6.31 -5.87
CA LYS A 40 58.77 6.64 -6.55
C LYS A 40 59.82 7.19 -5.60
N ILE A 41 59.44 8.16 -4.76
CA ILE A 41 60.40 8.91 -3.93
C ILE A 41 60.49 8.42 -2.48
N GLY A 42 59.54 7.62 -2.01
CA GLY A 42 59.46 7.10 -0.63
C GLY A 42 58.30 7.71 0.15
N ARG A 43 57.77 6.99 1.16
CA ARG A 43 56.59 7.41 1.93
C ARG A 43 56.90 8.57 2.86
N LYS A 44 58.04 8.51 3.56
CA LYS A 44 58.42 9.49 4.58
C LYS A 44 58.57 10.89 3.97
N LEU A 45 59.26 10.98 2.83
CA LEU A 45 59.49 12.26 2.17
C LEU A 45 58.18 12.90 1.70
N VAL A 46 57.27 12.12 1.12
CA VAL A 46 55.98 12.63 0.66
C VAL A 46 55.12 13.15 1.82
N ILE A 47 55.09 12.45 2.95
CA ILE A 47 54.36 12.93 4.14
C ILE A 47 54.89 14.29 4.61
N LEU A 48 56.22 14.43 4.70
CA LEU A 48 56.85 15.70 5.13
C LEU A 48 56.54 16.84 4.16
N LEU A 49 56.58 16.58 2.85
CA LEU A 49 56.19 17.56 1.82
C LEU A 49 54.71 17.96 1.95
N GLY A 50 53.82 17.01 2.19
CA GLY A 50 52.38 17.29 2.36
C GLY A 50 52.07 18.08 3.63
N LEU A 51 52.77 17.79 4.73
CA LEU A 51 52.68 18.58 5.96
C LEU A 51 53.23 20.01 5.74
N GLY A 52 54.33 20.16 5.00
CA GLY A 52 54.86 21.47 4.61
C GLY A 52 53.87 22.28 3.77
N GLY A 53 53.22 21.64 2.80
CA GLY A 53 52.12 22.24 2.01
C GLY A 53 50.95 22.69 2.88
N THR A 54 50.62 21.91 3.92
CA THR A 54 49.58 22.26 4.90
C THR A 54 49.94 23.52 5.68
N ILE A 55 51.20 23.68 6.11
CA ILE A 55 51.68 24.91 6.78
C ILE A 55 51.54 26.12 5.85
N ILE A 56 51.96 26.00 4.58
CA ILE A 56 51.85 27.09 3.60
C ILE A 56 50.38 27.52 3.45
N SER A 57 49.48 26.56 3.31
CA SER A 57 48.03 26.81 3.22
C SER A 57 47.48 27.51 4.47
N LEU A 58 47.82 27.04 5.68
CA LEU A 58 47.38 27.63 6.94
C LEU A 58 47.87 29.07 7.10
N LEU A 59 49.15 29.34 6.78
CA LEU A 59 49.71 30.70 6.83
C LEU A 59 49.02 31.64 5.84
N LEU A 60 48.82 31.21 4.58
CA LEU A 60 48.10 31.98 3.58
C LEU A 60 46.65 32.28 3.99
N LEU A 61 45.99 31.31 4.63
CA LEU A 61 44.64 31.50 5.17
C LEU A 61 44.64 32.49 6.34
N GLY A 62 45.62 32.41 7.23
CA GLY A 62 45.79 33.32 8.37
C GLY A 62 45.98 34.78 7.96
N PHE A 63 46.72 35.04 6.88
CA PHE A 63 46.93 36.38 6.30
C PHE A 63 45.86 36.80 5.29
N SER A 64 44.78 36.03 5.12
CA SER A 64 43.78 36.33 4.10
C SER A 64 43.01 37.62 4.39
N SER A 65 43.07 38.57 3.45
CA SER A 65 42.35 39.85 3.54
C SER A 65 41.03 39.85 2.73
N ASN A 66 40.92 38.96 1.75
CA ASN A 66 39.73 38.79 0.92
C ASN A 66 39.36 37.31 0.78
N ILE A 67 38.13 37.04 0.32
CA ILE A 67 37.61 35.67 0.23
C ILE A 67 38.31 34.83 -0.84
N TRP A 68 38.74 35.45 -1.94
CA TRP A 68 39.46 34.76 -3.03
C TRP A 68 40.82 34.23 -2.57
N MET A 69 41.54 34.99 -1.75
CA MET A 69 42.79 34.56 -1.13
C MET A 69 42.57 33.39 -0.18
N ALA A 70 41.47 33.38 0.58
CA ALA A 70 41.10 32.25 1.42
C ALA A 70 40.71 31.00 0.60
N ILE A 71 39.99 31.18 -0.51
CA ILE A 71 39.60 30.08 -1.43
C ILE A 71 40.86 29.49 -2.05
N PHE A 72 41.78 30.35 -2.52
CA PHE A 72 43.06 29.93 -3.05
C PHE A 72 43.91 29.20 -2.00
N ALA A 73 43.96 29.69 -0.76
CA ALA A 73 44.66 29.02 0.34
C ALA A 73 44.10 27.61 0.61
N ARG A 74 42.77 27.43 0.54
CA ARG A 74 42.10 26.12 0.67
C ARG A 74 42.36 25.20 -0.51
N LEU A 75 42.31 25.73 -1.74
CA LEU A 75 42.68 25.00 -2.96
C LEU A 75 44.11 24.48 -2.85
N LEU A 76 45.05 25.34 -2.45
CA LEU A 76 46.45 24.97 -2.25
C LEU A 76 46.62 23.92 -1.15
N GLY A 77 45.85 24.05 -0.06
CA GLY A 77 45.83 23.07 1.02
C GLY A 77 45.41 21.68 0.56
N GLY A 78 44.39 21.57 -0.27
CA GLY A 78 43.97 20.29 -0.85
C GLY A 78 44.95 19.77 -1.89
N ALA A 79 45.45 20.65 -2.76
CA ALA A 79 46.38 20.30 -3.83
C ALA A 79 47.71 19.75 -3.30
N LEU A 80 48.24 20.35 -2.24
CA LEU A 80 49.55 20.02 -1.68
C LEU A 80 49.52 18.96 -0.57
N ASN A 81 48.35 18.42 -0.18
CA ASN A 81 48.23 17.50 0.95
C ASN A 81 47.70 16.12 0.54
N GLY A 82 48.60 15.24 0.06
CA GLY A 82 48.27 13.85 -0.28
C GLY A 82 48.42 12.83 0.86
N ASN A 83 48.52 13.30 2.11
CA ASN A 83 48.95 12.46 3.23
C ASN A 83 47.99 11.31 3.55
N THR A 84 46.69 11.49 3.31
CA THR A 84 45.64 10.48 3.59
C THR A 84 45.98 9.12 2.96
N GLY A 85 46.27 9.08 1.65
CA GLY A 85 46.59 7.83 0.95
C GLY A 85 47.97 7.26 1.30
N VAL A 86 48.95 8.12 1.58
CA VAL A 86 50.32 7.68 1.90
C VAL A 86 50.39 7.08 3.30
N VAL A 87 49.69 7.66 4.29
CA VAL A 87 49.62 7.10 5.65
C VAL A 87 48.92 5.74 5.65
N GLN A 88 47.81 5.59 4.92
CA GLN A 88 47.14 4.29 4.74
C GLN A 88 48.07 3.22 4.14
N THR A 89 48.92 3.65 3.21
CA THR A 89 49.95 2.80 2.60
C THR A 89 51.02 2.40 3.62
N MET A 90 51.52 3.34 4.42
CA MET A 90 52.50 3.03 5.47
C MET A 90 51.94 2.06 6.51
N VAL A 91 50.70 2.25 6.98
CA VAL A 91 50.06 1.31 7.92
C VAL A 91 49.95 -0.08 7.29
N GLY A 92 49.51 -0.16 6.04
CA GLY A 92 49.49 -1.43 5.29
C GLY A 92 50.87 -2.04 5.05
N GLU A 93 51.95 -1.27 5.03
CA GLU A 93 53.32 -1.79 4.90
C GLU A 93 53.94 -2.22 6.25
N ILE A 94 53.45 -1.67 7.38
CA ILE A 94 53.93 -1.95 8.74
C ILE A 94 53.30 -3.23 9.32
N VAL A 95 52.02 -3.50 9.01
CA VAL A 95 51.29 -4.60 9.65
C VAL A 95 51.64 -5.94 9.02
N VAL A 96 52.54 -6.72 9.62
CA VAL A 96 52.96 -8.01 9.05
C VAL A 96 51.97 -9.14 9.37
N HIS A 97 51.43 -9.18 10.60
CA HIS A 97 50.52 -10.23 11.05
C HIS A 97 49.06 -9.86 10.86
N SER A 98 48.26 -10.81 10.35
CA SER A 98 46.83 -10.61 10.08
C SER A 98 46.00 -10.31 11.34
N GLU A 99 46.41 -10.81 12.50
CA GLU A 99 45.78 -10.56 13.82
C GLU A 99 45.90 -9.11 14.31
N HIS A 100 46.80 -8.32 13.74
CA HIS A 100 47.01 -6.92 14.13
C HIS A 100 46.41 -5.93 13.12
N GLU A 101 45.85 -6.41 12.00
CA GLU A 101 45.28 -5.55 10.95
C GLU A 101 44.13 -4.70 11.47
N ALA A 102 43.18 -5.28 12.21
CA ALA A 102 42.06 -4.52 12.76
C ALA A 102 42.55 -3.41 13.71
N ARG A 103 43.47 -3.72 14.62
CA ARG A 103 44.04 -2.74 15.57
C ARG A 103 44.76 -1.61 14.84
N ALA A 104 45.56 -1.91 13.83
CA ALA A 104 46.34 -0.91 13.11
C ALA A 104 45.46 0.02 12.24
N TYR A 105 44.46 -0.53 11.55
CA TYR A 105 43.55 0.27 10.73
C TYR A 105 42.52 1.05 11.57
N ALA A 106 42.34 0.74 12.86
CA ALA A 106 41.56 1.53 13.81
C ALA A 106 42.21 2.87 14.20
N ILE A 107 43.56 2.93 14.18
CA ILE A 107 44.32 4.08 14.67
C ILE A 107 44.11 5.32 13.80
N ILE A 108 44.03 5.14 12.48
CA ILE A 108 43.85 6.25 11.52
C ILE A 108 42.54 7.03 11.81
N PRO A 109 41.36 6.38 11.83
CA PRO A 109 40.12 7.08 12.12
C PRO A 109 40.04 7.57 13.58
N PHE A 110 40.72 6.91 14.53
CA PHE A 110 40.88 7.38 15.92
C PHE A 110 41.46 8.79 16.02
N PHE A 111 42.63 9.02 15.44
CA PHE A 111 43.25 10.35 15.46
C PHE A 111 42.49 11.37 14.61
N PHE A 112 41.80 10.92 13.55
CA PHE A 112 40.90 11.78 12.79
C PHE A 112 39.75 12.33 13.66
N SER A 113 39.11 11.48 14.48
CA SER A 113 38.06 11.91 15.42
C SER A 113 38.55 12.90 16.47
N ILE A 114 39.77 12.70 17.00
CA ILE A 114 40.40 13.66 17.91
C ILE A 114 40.56 15.02 17.22
N GLY A 115 41.06 15.03 15.98
CA GLY A 115 41.20 16.24 15.18
C GLY A 115 39.87 16.96 14.93
N CYS A 116 38.81 16.22 14.59
CA CYS A 116 37.46 16.78 14.42
C CYS A 116 36.85 17.31 15.72
N THR A 117 37.26 16.79 16.88
CA THR A 117 36.79 17.23 18.20
C THR A 117 37.52 18.49 18.66
N ILE A 118 38.85 18.51 18.54
CA ILE A 118 39.71 19.63 19.01
C ILE A 118 39.70 20.80 18.02
N GLY A 119 39.59 20.54 16.72
CA GLY A 119 39.71 21.54 15.65
C GLY A 119 38.74 22.72 15.77
N PRO A 120 37.42 22.49 15.88
CA PRO A 120 36.44 23.57 16.09
C PRO A 120 36.67 24.36 17.39
N ALA A 121 37.12 23.69 18.46
CA ALA A 121 37.43 24.36 19.73
C ALA A 121 38.60 25.34 19.58
N LEU A 122 39.70 24.93 18.92
CA LEU A 122 40.83 25.81 18.63
C LEU A 122 40.44 26.96 17.69
N GLY A 123 39.65 26.67 16.65
CA GLY A 123 39.17 27.67 15.71
C GLY A 123 38.26 28.73 16.36
N GLY A 124 37.34 28.31 17.23
CA GLY A 124 36.42 29.19 17.93
C GLY A 124 37.07 29.99 19.08
N PHE A 125 37.98 29.37 19.83
CA PHE A 125 38.61 30.01 20.99
C PHE A 125 39.60 31.12 20.60
N PHE A 126 40.32 30.95 19.49
CA PHE A 126 41.36 31.91 19.05
C PHE A 126 40.92 32.87 17.93
N ALA A 127 39.72 32.72 17.35
CA ALA A 127 39.25 33.62 16.29
C ALA A 127 38.60 34.90 16.84
N GLY A 128 39.08 36.07 16.40
CA GLY A 128 38.43 37.38 16.64
C GLY A 128 39.29 38.42 17.36
N PRO A 129 38.97 39.73 17.21
CA PRO A 129 39.70 40.82 17.87
C PRO A 129 39.39 40.81 19.38
N GLY A 130 40.28 40.22 20.18
CA GLY A 130 40.16 40.07 21.64
C GLY A 130 40.06 38.63 22.16
N ALA A 131 40.11 37.63 21.27
CA ALA A 131 39.75 36.25 21.57
C ALA A 131 40.87 35.47 22.30
N ALA A 132 40.79 35.52 23.64
CA ALA A 132 41.13 34.44 24.60
C ALA A 132 41.19 34.94 26.06
N GLY A 133 40.90 36.22 26.35
CA GLY A 133 41.21 36.77 27.67
C GLY A 133 42.72 36.81 27.95
N LEU A 134 43.55 36.80 26.89
CA LEU A 134 45.01 36.99 26.92
C LEU A 134 45.33 38.47 26.60
N PRO A 135 45.32 39.38 27.60
CA PRO A 135 45.43 40.83 27.39
C PRO A 135 46.75 41.27 26.73
N LEU A 136 47.79 40.43 26.78
CA LEU A 136 49.09 40.70 26.16
C LEU A 136 49.09 40.55 24.63
N ILE A 137 48.18 39.75 24.06
CA ILE A 137 48.14 39.43 22.61
C ILE A 137 47.05 40.24 21.89
N SER A 138 45.97 40.60 22.59
CA SER A 138 44.84 41.37 22.06
C SER A 138 45.20 42.78 21.59
N ASN A 139 46.28 43.37 22.11
CA ASN A 139 46.70 44.74 21.80
C ASN A 139 47.67 44.85 20.61
N VAL A 140 48.04 43.74 19.97
CA VAL A 140 48.95 43.75 18.82
C VAL A 140 48.16 44.02 17.52
N LEU A 141 48.48 45.13 16.84
CA LEU A 141 47.81 45.59 15.60
C LEU A 141 47.72 44.52 14.50
N LEU A 142 48.67 43.58 14.47
CA LEU A 142 48.71 42.47 13.51
C LEU A 142 47.48 41.54 13.62
N PHE A 143 47.08 41.15 14.84
CA PHE A 143 45.94 40.24 15.06
C PHE A 143 44.60 40.96 14.95
N ALA A 144 44.57 42.27 15.18
CA ALA A 144 43.40 43.11 14.87
C ALA A 144 43.15 43.21 13.35
N ARG A 145 44.22 43.32 12.55
CA ARG A 145 44.14 43.35 11.08
C ARG A 145 43.83 41.98 10.46
N TYR A 146 44.30 40.90 11.08
CA TYR A 146 44.08 39.51 10.63
C TYR A 146 43.49 38.64 11.75
N PRO A 147 42.15 38.66 11.96
CA PRO A 147 41.50 37.99 13.09
C PRO A 147 41.64 36.46 13.12
N PHE A 148 41.97 35.86 11.97
CA PHE A 148 42.15 34.42 11.81
C PHE A 148 43.63 34.00 11.80
N LEU A 149 44.57 34.93 11.97
CA LEU A 149 45.99 34.61 11.95
C LEU A 149 46.39 33.75 13.16
N LEU A 150 45.92 34.10 14.36
CA LEU A 150 46.25 33.39 15.59
C LEU A 150 45.85 31.90 15.59
N PRO A 151 44.60 31.50 15.26
CA PRO A 151 44.24 30.08 15.20
C PRO A 151 45.05 29.33 14.13
N ASN A 152 45.33 29.96 12.99
CA ASN A 152 46.13 29.34 11.93
C ASN A 152 47.61 29.20 12.32
N LEU A 153 48.19 30.13 13.10
CA LEU A 153 49.55 30.02 13.63
C LEU A 153 49.66 28.89 14.66
N VAL A 154 48.67 28.72 15.54
CA VAL A 154 48.61 27.60 16.48
C VAL A 154 48.51 26.27 15.73
N CYS A 155 47.66 26.18 14.70
CA CYS A 155 47.60 24.97 13.87
C CYS A 155 48.91 24.73 13.11
N ALA A 156 49.53 25.77 12.56
CA ALA A 156 50.79 25.66 11.83
C ALA A 156 51.94 25.22 12.74
N SER A 157 51.98 25.67 14.00
CA SER A 157 53.00 25.25 14.97
C SER A 157 52.83 23.80 15.38
N LEU A 158 51.60 23.32 15.56
CA LEU A 158 51.30 21.90 15.79
C LEU A 158 51.72 21.02 14.60
N VAL A 159 51.47 21.47 13.37
CA VAL A 159 51.92 20.76 12.16
C VAL A 159 53.44 20.82 12.04
N ALA A 160 54.09 21.93 12.37
CA ALA A 160 55.55 22.04 12.38
C ALA A 160 56.21 21.10 13.41
N LEU A 161 55.62 21.00 14.60
CA LEU A 161 56.01 20.00 15.60
C LEU A 161 55.81 18.58 15.07
N THR A 162 54.73 18.33 14.34
CA THR A 162 54.48 17.03 13.69
C THR A 162 55.54 16.72 12.63
N ILE A 163 55.96 17.70 11.83
CA ILE A 163 57.07 17.56 10.86
C ILE A 163 58.37 17.22 11.60
N LEU A 164 58.68 17.90 12.70
CA LEU A 164 59.86 17.63 13.50
C LEU A 164 59.84 16.19 14.04
N LEU A 165 58.74 15.79 14.69
CA LEU A 165 58.57 14.45 15.23
C LEU A 165 58.62 13.38 14.12
N ALA A 166 57.95 13.59 13.00
CA ALA A 166 57.99 12.66 11.87
C ALA A 166 59.39 12.59 11.23
N SER A 167 60.14 13.69 11.17
CA SER A 167 61.50 13.69 10.64
C SER A 167 62.45 12.85 11.48
N LEU A 168 62.28 12.85 12.81
CA LEU A 168 63.12 12.11 13.77
C LEU A 168 62.66 10.67 13.98
N SER A 169 61.36 10.43 14.13
CA SER A 169 60.80 9.16 14.62
C SER A 169 60.16 8.29 13.54
N LEU A 170 59.73 8.85 12.40
CA LEU A 170 59.09 8.06 11.33
C LEU A 170 60.17 7.38 10.47
N GLU A 171 60.13 6.06 10.38
CA GLU A 171 61.00 5.28 9.48
C GLU A 171 60.39 5.11 8.09
N GLU A 172 61.23 4.90 7.07
CA GLU A 172 60.76 4.66 5.70
C GLU A 172 60.24 3.23 5.54
N THR A 173 58.99 3.08 5.11
CA THR A 173 58.32 1.77 4.97
C THR A 173 58.39 1.21 3.55
N HIS A 174 58.70 2.04 2.55
CA HIS A 174 58.72 1.63 1.14
C HIS A 174 59.66 0.42 0.89
N PRO A 175 59.19 -0.70 0.31
CA PRO A 175 59.94 -1.95 0.24
C PRO A 175 61.36 -1.85 -0.33
N ARG A 176 61.57 -1.02 -1.36
CA ARG A 176 62.89 -0.82 -2.01
C ARG A 176 63.79 0.25 -1.38
N LYS A 177 63.29 1.03 -0.41
CA LYS A 177 64.02 2.16 0.18
C LYS A 177 64.29 2.00 1.68
N ARG A 178 63.96 0.84 2.26
CA ARG A 178 64.33 0.47 3.63
C ARG A 178 65.86 0.39 3.75
N LYS A 179 66.44 0.97 4.81
CA LYS A 179 67.88 0.89 5.09
C LYS A 179 68.30 -0.57 5.34
N LEU A 180 69.50 -0.96 4.87
CA LEU A 180 70.11 -2.25 5.23
C LEU A 180 70.25 -2.31 6.77
N GLY A 181 69.64 -3.31 7.41
CA GLY A 181 69.62 -3.44 8.88
C GLY A 181 68.29 -3.07 9.56
N SER A 182 67.26 -2.66 8.81
CA SER A 182 65.92 -2.45 9.36
C SER A 182 65.34 -3.72 9.99
N LYS A 183 64.76 -3.62 11.19
CA LYS A 183 64.12 -4.71 11.96
C LYS A 183 63.10 -5.53 11.18
N TYR A 184 62.57 -4.99 10.08
CA TYR A 184 61.48 -5.58 9.28
C TYR A 184 61.95 -6.50 8.13
N LYS A 185 63.26 -6.79 7.99
CA LYS A 185 63.77 -7.51 6.80
C LYS A 185 63.60 -9.05 6.88
N THR A 186 63.47 -9.62 8.08
CA THR A 186 63.60 -11.07 8.31
C THR A 186 62.29 -11.85 8.10
N ASP A 187 61.11 -11.26 8.34
CA ASP A 187 59.82 -11.98 8.27
C ASP A 187 59.17 -11.99 6.87
N HIS A 188 59.47 -11.00 6.02
CA HIS A 188 58.77 -10.85 4.73
C HIS A 188 59.08 -11.96 3.70
N GLN A 189 60.24 -12.62 3.76
CA GLN A 189 60.59 -13.68 2.78
C GLN A 189 59.90 -15.03 3.05
N GLN A 190 59.47 -15.29 4.29
CA GLN A 190 58.87 -16.56 4.68
C GLN A 190 57.33 -16.55 4.52
N PHE A 191 56.69 -15.39 4.68
CA PHE A 191 55.23 -15.23 4.65
C PHE A 191 54.64 -15.07 3.23
N ASP A 192 55.41 -14.52 2.26
CA ASP A 192 54.94 -14.21 0.90
C ASP A 192 54.62 -15.48 0.05
N ARG A 193 55.05 -16.66 0.50
CA ARG A 193 54.74 -17.96 -0.13
C ARG A 193 53.48 -18.65 0.41
N SER A 194 53.08 -18.40 1.66
CA SER A 194 51.97 -19.15 2.29
C SER A 194 50.60 -18.52 2.08
N VAL A 195 50.51 -17.21 1.82
CA VAL A 195 49.23 -16.49 1.65
C VAL A 195 48.69 -16.57 0.21
N ARG A 196 49.49 -17.04 -0.77
CA ARG A 196 49.13 -17.01 -2.21
C ARG A 196 48.33 -18.21 -2.76
N ALA A 197 47.89 -19.18 -1.96
CA ALA A 197 46.96 -20.24 -2.44
C ALA A 197 46.00 -20.75 -1.33
N PRO A 198 44.73 -21.12 -1.60
CA PRO A 198 43.99 -21.13 -2.87
C PRO A 198 42.64 -20.35 -2.84
N LEU A 199 42.42 -19.40 -3.76
CA LEU A 199 41.09 -18.88 -4.14
C LEU A 199 40.97 -18.63 -5.65
N LEU A 200 41.94 -19.08 -6.43
CA LEU A 200 41.84 -19.20 -7.88
C LEU A 200 41.70 -20.70 -8.16
N GLY A 201 40.66 -21.06 -8.92
CA GLY A 201 40.46 -22.41 -9.38
C GLY A 201 41.69 -22.91 -10.12
N ASN A 202 41.96 -24.20 -9.99
CA ASN A 202 42.93 -24.91 -10.80
C ASN A 202 42.65 -24.60 -12.28
N ASP A 203 43.55 -23.88 -12.91
CA ASP A 203 43.98 -24.09 -14.28
C ASP A 203 45.41 -23.51 -14.39
N ASP A 204 46.29 -24.29 -15.00
CA ASP A 204 47.64 -23.96 -15.45
C ASP A 204 48.75 -23.83 -14.41
N VAL A 205 49.17 -25.00 -13.89
CA VAL A 205 50.57 -25.24 -13.54
C VAL A 205 51.29 -25.69 -14.81
N GLU A 206 52.10 -24.80 -15.42
CA GLU A 206 53.30 -25.25 -16.12
C GLU A 206 54.36 -24.13 -16.29
N ARG A 207 55.60 -24.49 -15.90
CA ARG A 207 56.93 -24.04 -16.38
C ARG A 207 57.24 -22.54 -16.52
N ASP A 208 58.19 -22.04 -15.74
CA ASP A 208 59.60 -21.97 -16.21
C ASP A 208 60.59 -21.44 -15.15
N GLY A 209 61.85 -21.79 -15.36
CA GLY A 209 62.96 -21.69 -14.41
C GLY A 209 63.58 -20.30 -14.24
N HIS A 210 64.62 -20.28 -13.40
CA HIS A 210 65.44 -19.12 -13.06
C HIS A 210 65.77 -18.20 -14.25
N THR A 211 65.44 -16.92 -14.13
CA THR A 211 66.19 -15.86 -14.82
C THR A 211 66.13 -14.55 -14.05
N THR A 212 67.31 -14.09 -13.64
CA THR A 212 67.59 -12.72 -13.23
C THR A 212 67.34 -11.78 -14.41
N THR A 213 66.17 -11.15 -14.47
CA THR A 213 65.92 -10.07 -15.43
C THR A 213 65.57 -8.78 -14.72
N ASN A 214 66.45 -7.79 -14.92
CA ASN A 214 66.17 -6.36 -14.84
C ASN A 214 64.83 -6.04 -15.53
N THR A 215 63.72 -6.07 -14.80
CA THR A 215 62.43 -5.61 -15.31
C THR A 215 62.31 -4.12 -14.98
N LYS A 216 62.45 -3.29 -16.02
CA LYS A 216 62.06 -1.87 -16.01
C LYS A 216 60.71 -1.72 -15.32
N LEU A 217 60.54 -0.67 -14.49
CA LEU A 217 59.24 -0.33 -13.89
C LEU A 217 58.16 -0.41 -14.98
N PRO A 218 57.19 -1.33 -14.90
CA PRO A 218 56.13 -1.40 -15.89
C PRO A 218 55.39 -0.06 -15.87
N SER A 219 55.01 0.44 -17.05
CA SER A 219 54.27 1.68 -17.23
C SER A 219 53.16 1.81 -16.17
N THR A 220 53.24 2.84 -15.34
CA THR A 220 52.39 3.06 -14.15
C THR A 220 50.89 2.93 -14.45
N TRP A 221 50.46 3.26 -15.66
CA TRP A 221 49.05 3.16 -16.06
C TRP A 221 48.58 1.73 -16.39
N ASN A 222 49.35 0.96 -17.17
CA ASN A 222 48.91 -0.39 -17.56
C ASN A 222 48.90 -1.38 -16.39
N SER A 223 49.79 -1.20 -15.41
CA SER A 223 49.79 -2.01 -14.18
C SER A 223 48.60 -1.66 -13.28
N LEU A 224 48.25 -0.37 -13.19
CA LEU A 224 47.06 0.07 -12.46
C LEU A 224 45.77 -0.42 -13.11
N LEU A 225 45.64 -0.34 -14.45
CA LEU A 225 44.49 -0.87 -15.17
C LEU A 225 44.32 -2.39 -14.97
N ARG A 226 45.42 -3.14 -14.92
CA ARG A 226 45.39 -4.58 -14.58
C ARG A 226 44.94 -4.83 -13.15
N CYS A 227 45.41 -4.02 -12.19
CA CYS A 227 44.97 -4.07 -10.80
C CYS A 227 43.46 -3.80 -10.66
N LEU A 228 42.95 -2.78 -11.37
CA LEU A 228 41.54 -2.40 -11.38
C LEU A 228 40.63 -3.42 -12.10
N ARG A 229 41.16 -4.20 -13.05
CA ARG A 229 40.44 -5.34 -13.64
C ARG A 229 40.27 -6.53 -12.68
N GLY A 230 41.04 -6.56 -11.58
CA GLY A 230 40.92 -7.56 -10.52
C GLY A 230 39.78 -7.27 -9.54
N LYS A 231 39.92 -7.70 -8.28
CA LYS A 231 38.89 -7.49 -7.24
C LYS A 231 38.97 -6.10 -6.56
N VAL A 232 40.07 -5.36 -6.74
CA VAL A 232 40.40 -4.12 -6.02
C VAL A 232 39.42 -2.97 -6.26
N TRP A 233 38.79 -2.89 -7.43
CA TRP A 233 37.83 -1.82 -7.73
C TRP A 233 36.63 -1.85 -6.78
N LYS A 234 36.24 -3.03 -6.28
CA LYS A 234 35.07 -3.19 -5.40
C LYS A 234 35.20 -2.43 -4.08
N PRO A 235 36.27 -2.59 -3.27
CA PRO A 235 36.47 -1.78 -2.07
C PRO A 235 36.71 -0.31 -2.37
N ILE A 236 37.30 0.06 -3.53
CA ILE A 236 37.40 1.48 -3.93
C ILE A 236 35.99 2.09 -4.09
N VAL A 237 35.10 1.42 -4.82
CA VAL A 237 33.71 1.88 -5.01
C VAL A 237 32.97 1.91 -3.67
N ALA A 238 33.13 0.89 -2.83
CA ALA A 238 32.50 0.85 -1.50
C ALA A 238 32.96 2.02 -0.61
N VAL A 239 34.26 2.39 -0.62
CA VAL A 239 34.77 3.55 0.13
C VAL A 239 34.19 4.86 -0.42
N CYS A 240 34.01 4.97 -1.73
CA CYS A 240 33.39 6.14 -2.36
C CYS A 240 31.94 6.31 -1.92
N LEU A 241 31.14 5.25 -2.03
CA LEU A 241 29.74 5.24 -1.59
C LEU A 241 29.63 5.52 -0.09
N LEU A 242 30.48 4.88 0.73
CA LEU A 242 30.55 5.15 2.17
C LEU A 242 30.83 6.63 2.46
N SER A 243 31.82 7.20 1.77
CA SER A 243 32.18 8.61 1.94
C SER A 243 31.02 9.54 1.55
N SER A 244 30.31 9.23 0.46
CA SER A 244 29.17 10.01 -0.03
C SER A 244 28.05 10.11 1.00
N HIS A 245 27.53 8.98 1.47
CA HIS A 245 26.38 9.00 2.39
C HIS A 245 26.79 9.43 3.81
N THR A 246 28.04 9.15 4.24
CA THR A 246 28.55 9.56 5.55
C THR A 246 28.68 11.08 5.65
N VAL A 247 29.23 11.74 4.61
CA VAL A 247 29.33 13.21 4.60
C VAL A 247 27.95 13.86 4.52
N THR A 248 27.05 13.29 3.72
CA THR A 248 25.67 13.75 3.64
C THR A 248 24.99 13.73 5.02
N TYR A 249 25.15 12.65 5.78
CA TYR A 249 24.63 12.55 7.15
C TYR A 249 25.14 13.69 8.04
N VAL A 250 26.44 13.99 7.98
CA VAL A 250 27.07 15.04 8.80
C VAL A 250 26.50 16.42 8.47
N GLN A 251 26.15 16.66 7.22
CA GLN A 251 25.53 17.93 6.79
C GLN A 251 24.04 18.00 7.14
N LEU A 252 23.29 16.92 6.92
CA LEU A 252 21.85 16.90 7.15
C LEU A 252 21.50 16.91 8.63
N LEU A 253 22.33 16.32 9.50
CA LEU A 253 22.03 16.20 10.93
C LEU A 253 21.82 17.57 11.62
N PRO A 254 22.72 18.57 11.54
CA PRO A 254 22.47 19.89 12.12
C PRO A 254 21.22 20.58 11.59
N ILE A 255 20.89 20.37 10.31
CA ILE A 255 19.70 20.93 9.67
C ILE A 255 18.44 20.29 10.28
N PHE A 256 18.40 18.96 10.34
CA PHE A 256 17.31 18.21 10.96
C PHE A 256 17.11 18.54 12.45
N LEU A 257 18.19 18.78 13.20
CA LEU A 257 18.07 19.22 14.60
C LEU A 257 17.39 20.60 14.72
N ARG A 258 17.64 21.50 13.77
CA ARG A 258 17.20 22.91 13.82
C ARG A 258 15.88 23.18 13.12
N ASP A 259 15.50 22.35 12.15
CA ASP A 259 14.24 22.49 11.43
C ASP A 259 13.06 22.38 12.40
N PRO A 260 12.01 23.20 12.22
CA PRO A 260 10.83 23.18 13.09
C PRO A 260 10.10 21.84 12.99
N LYS A 261 9.41 21.46 14.07
CA LYS A 261 8.47 20.32 14.04
C LYS A 261 7.23 20.74 13.26
N ASP A 262 6.89 20.02 12.19
CA ASP A 262 5.66 20.26 11.45
C ASP A 262 4.65 19.14 11.74
N VAL A 263 3.76 19.42 12.71
CA VAL A 263 2.71 18.50 13.17
C VAL A 263 1.46 18.56 12.29
N THR A 264 1.45 19.39 11.23
CA THR A 264 0.26 19.65 10.42
C THR A 264 -0.03 18.55 9.39
N VAL A 265 0.93 17.67 9.12
CA VAL A 265 0.79 16.56 8.18
C VAL A 265 0.35 15.29 8.94
N PRO A 266 -0.71 14.59 8.52
CA PRO A 266 -1.21 13.39 9.20
C PRO A 266 -0.12 12.33 9.38
N GLN A 267 -0.20 11.60 10.50
CA GLN A 267 0.68 10.47 10.89
C GLN A 267 0.95 9.40 9.80
N TYR A 268 0.18 9.40 8.71
CA TYR A 268 0.15 8.35 7.69
C TYR A 268 0.79 8.75 6.35
N TYR A 269 1.31 9.98 6.19
CA TYR A 269 1.97 10.36 4.94
C TYR A 269 3.43 9.88 4.94
N PHE A 270 3.80 9.14 3.88
CA PHE A 270 5.00 8.31 3.82
C PHE A 270 6.33 9.05 4.03
N GLY A 271 6.38 10.40 4.07
CA GLY A 271 7.61 11.15 4.30
C GLY A 271 7.46 12.47 5.03
N GLY A 272 6.68 12.48 6.11
CA GLY A 272 6.28 13.67 6.88
C GLY A 272 7.38 14.69 7.20
N VAL A 273 6.92 15.86 7.63
CA VAL A 273 7.68 17.11 7.60
C VAL A 273 8.25 17.46 8.97
N GLY A 274 9.52 17.88 9.00
CA GLY A 274 10.08 18.65 10.12
C GLY A 274 11.30 18.04 10.79
N GLY A 275 11.92 18.87 11.61
CA GLY A 275 13.08 18.54 12.43
C GLY A 275 12.70 18.34 13.90
N LEU A 276 13.66 18.55 14.81
CA LEU A 276 13.45 18.46 16.25
C LEU A 276 13.22 19.81 16.95
N ASP A 277 13.33 20.92 16.22
CA ASP A 277 13.24 22.29 16.72
C ASP A 277 14.11 22.57 17.97
N VAL A 278 15.31 21.98 18.03
CA VAL A 278 16.21 22.19 19.17
C VAL A 278 16.97 23.51 19.04
N SER A 279 17.33 24.12 20.18
CA SER A 279 18.07 25.39 20.16
C SER A 279 19.46 25.24 19.54
N LEU A 280 20.05 26.35 19.05
CA LEU A 280 21.38 26.34 18.45
C LEU A 280 22.45 25.82 19.43
N ARG A 281 22.30 26.13 20.73
CA ARG A 281 23.20 25.69 21.79
C ARG A 281 23.10 24.18 22.01
N GLU A 282 21.89 23.64 22.04
CA GLU A 282 21.65 22.20 22.19
C GLU A 282 22.11 21.41 20.96
N ALA A 283 21.82 21.91 19.75
CA ALA A 283 22.32 21.32 18.51
C ALA A 283 23.86 21.25 18.51
N GLY A 284 24.53 22.32 18.95
CA GLY A 284 25.99 22.35 19.12
C GLY A 284 26.50 21.31 20.14
N PHE A 285 25.81 21.14 21.26
CA PHE A 285 26.15 20.15 22.28
C PHE A 285 25.96 18.70 21.76
N ILE A 286 24.85 18.41 21.09
CA ILE A 286 24.57 17.10 20.46
C ILE A 286 25.66 16.77 19.43
N MET A 287 26.04 17.74 18.59
CA MET A 287 27.11 17.58 17.60
C MET A 287 28.48 17.32 18.25
N GLY A 288 28.77 17.97 19.38
CA GLY A 288 29.99 17.72 20.17
C GLY A 288 30.03 16.32 20.77
N LEU A 289 28.93 15.87 21.39
CA LEU A 289 28.80 14.51 21.91
C LEU A 289 28.91 13.46 20.80
N ASN A 290 28.34 13.72 19.62
CA ASN A 290 28.47 12.84 18.46
C ASN A 290 29.93 12.59 18.05
N GLY A 291 30.81 13.59 18.20
CA GLY A 291 32.26 13.42 17.99
C GLY A 291 32.91 12.47 19.01
N ILE A 292 32.55 12.59 20.30
CA ILE A 292 33.01 11.71 21.38
C ILE A 292 32.51 10.27 21.15
N ILE A 293 31.24 10.12 20.74
CA ILE A 293 30.66 8.82 20.38
C ILE A 293 31.47 8.17 19.23
N GLY A 294 31.84 8.93 18.21
CA GLY A 294 32.69 8.46 17.11
C GLY A 294 34.07 7.97 17.58
N LEU A 295 34.69 8.69 18.52
CA LEU A 295 35.96 8.30 19.15
C LEU A 295 35.82 6.96 19.89
N LEU A 296 34.77 6.80 20.71
CA LEU A 296 34.51 5.58 21.48
C LEU A 296 34.23 4.39 20.55
N ALA A 297 33.47 4.60 19.47
CA ALA A 297 33.21 3.56 18.48
C ALA A 297 34.52 2.97 17.91
N GLN A 298 35.52 3.80 17.62
CA GLN A 298 36.81 3.35 17.08
C GLN A 298 37.62 2.49 18.06
N LEU A 299 37.45 2.69 19.37
CA LEU A 299 38.09 1.85 20.39
C LEU A 299 37.45 0.47 20.51
N VAL A 300 36.15 0.36 20.23
CA VAL A 300 35.41 -0.92 20.27
C VAL A 300 35.73 -1.81 19.07
N PHE A 301 36.08 -1.20 17.92
CA PHE A 301 36.28 -1.90 16.65
C PHE A 301 37.20 -3.13 16.70
N PRO A 302 38.42 -3.07 17.27
CA PRO A 302 39.32 -4.22 17.27
C PRO A 302 38.79 -5.39 18.08
N PHE A 303 38.20 -5.14 19.26
CA PHE A 303 37.64 -6.20 20.11
C PHE A 303 36.46 -6.90 19.44
N PHE A 304 35.61 -6.12 18.76
CA PHE A 304 34.46 -6.66 18.05
C PHE A 304 34.87 -7.51 16.85
N THR A 305 35.84 -7.03 16.06
CA THR A 305 36.33 -7.75 14.90
C THR A 305 37.13 -9.00 15.26
N ASP A 306 37.87 -8.97 16.38
CA ASP A 306 38.55 -10.16 16.94
C ASP A 306 37.50 -11.24 17.33
N ALA A 307 36.34 -10.85 17.87
CA ALA A 307 35.28 -11.77 18.28
C ALA A 307 34.43 -12.30 17.12
N VAL A 308 34.08 -11.46 16.15
CA VAL A 308 33.09 -11.77 15.08
C VAL A 308 33.77 -12.15 13.76
N GLY A 309 35.00 -11.70 13.54
CA GLY A 309 35.74 -11.83 12.28
C GLY A 309 35.49 -10.68 11.31
N ILE A 310 36.49 -10.39 10.46
CA ILE A 310 36.51 -9.24 9.55
C ILE A 310 35.35 -9.28 8.54
N ASP A 311 35.14 -10.42 7.89
CA ASP A 311 34.19 -10.53 6.77
C ASP A 311 32.73 -10.41 7.25
N LYS A 312 32.40 -11.10 8.34
CA LYS A 312 31.09 -11.01 8.99
C LYS A 312 30.83 -9.62 9.54
N THR A 313 31.86 -8.97 10.10
CA THR A 313 31.72 -7.58 10.58
C THR A 313 31.45 -6.61 9.45
N LEU A 314 32.17 -6.70 8.32
CA LEU A 314 31.91 -5.85 7.16
C LEU A 314 30.47 -6.02 6.67
N LEU A 315 30.05 -7.27 6.50
CA LEU A 315 28.73 -7.61 5.99
C LEU A 315 27.64 -7.09 6.94
N MET A 316 27.75 -7.33 8.25
CA MET A 316 26.77 -6.86 9.22
C MET A 316 26.70 -5.32 9.32
N MET A 317 27.85 -4.66 9.45
CA MET A 317 27.90 -3.21 9.64
C MET A 317 27.42 -2.45 8.40
N SER A 318 27.88 -2.85 7.20
CA SER A 318 27.44 -2.22 5.95
C SER A 318 25.95 -2.44 5.67
N THR A 319 25.43 -3.62 6.02
CA THR A 319 24.02 -3.96 5.78
C THR A 319 23.04 -3.29 6.74
N LEU A 320 23.44 -3.07 7.99
CA LEU A 320 22.61 -2.38 8.98
C LEU A 320 22.71 -0.85 8.86
N HIS A 321 23.76 -0.32 8.21
CA HIS A 321 23.97 1.11 8.06
C HIS A 321 22.78 1.88 7.43
N PRO A 322 22.09 1.39 6.38
CA PRO A 322 20.94 2.06 5.80
C PRO A 322 19.84 2.38 6.82
N LEU A 323 19.66 1.54 7.85
CA LEU A 323 18.63 1.73 8.88
C LEU A 323 18.80 3.05 9.62
N SER A 324 20.04 3.52 9.83
CA SER A 324 20.26 4.82 10.50
C SER A 324 19.82 6.02 9.65
N TYR A 325 19.66 5.86 8.34
CA TYR A 325 19.19 6.92 7.46
C TYR A 325 17.67 6.90 7.33
N PHE A 326 17.08 5.72 7.13
CA PHE A 326 15.63 5.59 7.02
C PHE A 326 14.92 5.90 8.34
N SER A 327 15.51 5.57 9.50
CA SER A 327 14.83 5.69 10.79
C SER A 327 14.95 7.08 11.42
N LEU A 328 16.05 7.81 11.18
CA LEU A 328 16.35 9.06 11.88
C LEU A 328 15.27 10.16 11.70
N PRO A 329 14.71 10.41 10.50
CA PRO A 329 13.69 11.44 10.32
C PRO A 329 12.43 11.21 11.16
N TYR A 330 12.09 9.95 11.43
CA TYR A 330 10.87 9.58 12.15
C TYR A 330 10.96 9.80 13.67
N ILE A 331 12.14 10.12 14.21
CA ILE A 331 12.29 10.51 15.62
C ILE A 331 11.47 11.77 15.93
N ALA A 332 11.21 12.63 14.93
CA ALA A 332 10.37 13.81 15.08
C ALA A 332 8.92 13.49 15.50
N PHE A 333 8.43 12.27 15.25
CA PHE A 333 7.08 11.83 15.63
C PHE A 333 7.00 11.19 17.02
N LEU A 334 8.12 11.02 17.72
CA LEU A 334 8.09 10.49 19.08
C LEU A 334 7.50 11.53 20.06
N PRO A 335 6.82 11.08 21.13
CA PRO A 335 6.30 11.97 22.16
C PRO A 335 7.39 12.89 22.71
N GLU A 336 7.03 14.16 22.96
CA GLU A 336 7.97 15.13 23.49
C GLU A 336 8.56 14.68 24.83
N GLY A 337 9.87 14.85 25.00
CA GLY A 337 10.58 14.50 26.23
C GLY A 337 11.76 13.55 26.01
N VAL A 338 11.99 12.68 26.99
CA VAL A 338 13.21 11.85 27.08
C VAL A 338 13.39 10.91 25.89
N TRP A 339 12.29 10.39 25.32
CA TRP A 339 12.32 9.39 24.25
C TRP A 339 12.92 9.90 22.93
N ILE A 340 12.76 11.19 22.62
CA ILE A 340 13.41 11.82 21.45
C ILE A 340 14.93 11.76 21.60
N TYR A 341 15.46 12.16 22.76
CA TYR A 341 16.90 12.19 23.02
C TYR A 341 17.50 10.79 23.12
N VAL A 342 16.83 9.85 23.80
CA VAL A 342 17.26 8.44 23.86
C VAL A 342 17.38 7.87 22.45
N SER A 343 16.35 8.05 21.62
CA SER A 343 16.35 7.55 20.24
C SER A 343 17.42 8.22 19.39
N LEU A 344 17.58 9.54 19.52
CA LEU A 344 18.62 10.30 18.82
C LEU A 344 20.02 9.80 19.14
N TYR A 345 20.38 9.69 20.43
CA TYR A 345 21.71 9.21 20.83
C TYR A 345 21.94 7.74 20.48
N THR A 346 20.91 6.89 20.52
CA THR A 346 21.00 5.51 20.04
C THR A 346 21.34 5.47 18.55
N TRP A 347 20.63 6.22 17.70
CA TRP A 347 20.90 6.23 16.26
C TRP A 347 22.23 6.89 15.90
N LEU A 348 22.65 7.94 16.61
CA LEU A 348 23.98 8.52 16.46
C LEU A 348 25.08 7.51 16.82
N THR A 349 24.90 6.75 17.90
CA THR A 349 25.85 5.72 18.32
C THR A 349 25.96 4.60 17.28
N LEU A 350 24.82 4.04 16.87
CA LEU A 350 24.77 2.99 15.86
C LEU A 350 25.39 3.44 14.54
N ARG A 351 25.04 4.64 14.05
CA ARG A 351 25.61 5.20 12.81
C ARG A 351 27.13 5.33 12.89
N ASN A 352 27.68 5.82 14.00
CA ASN A 352 29.13 5.96 14.15
C ASN A 352 29.84 4.61 14.19
N ILE A 353 29.26 3.61 14.84
CA ILE A 353 29.78 2.22 14.84
C ILE A 353 29.78 1.68 13.40
N PHE A 354 28.63 1.75 12.71
CA PHE A 354 28.51 1.25 11.33
C PHE A 354 29.52 1.92 10.39
N SER A 355 29.65 3.25 10.48
CA SER A 355 30.59 4.02 9.64
C SER A 355 32.05 3.71 9.96
N ALA A 356 32.43 3.70 11.24
CA ALA A 356 33.82 3.49 11.66
C ALA A 356 34.33 2.10 11.28
N PHE A 357 33.52 1.07 11.54
CA PHE A 357 33.89 -0.32 11.32
C PHE A 357 34.00 -0.61 9.82
N THR A 358 33.00 -0.16 9.05
CA THR A 358 32.97 -0.35 7.59
C THR A 358 34.18 0.31 6.94
N TYR A 359 34.51 1.56 7.31
CA TYR A 359 35.65 2.26 6.72
C TYR A 359 36.98 1.56 7.00
N ALA A 360 37.23 1.16 8.25
CA ALA A 360 38.47 0.48 8.63
C ALA A 360 38.64 -0.86 7.88
N ILE A 361 37.57 -1.66 7.78
CA ILE A 361 37.62 -2.95 7.08
C ILE A 361 37.79 -2.77 5.57
N LEU A 362 37.14 -1.79 4.95
CA LEU A 362 37.33 -1.55 3.51
C LEU A 362 38.79 -1.23 3.17
N LEU A 363 39.51 -0.50 4.02
CA LEU A 363 40.95 -0.25 3.83
C LEU A 363 41.79 -1.52 3.97
N ILE A 364 41.43 -2.45 4.86
CA ILE A 364 42.05 -3.78 4.94
C ILE A 364 41.85 -4.53 3.62
N TYR A 365 40.65 -4.48 3.03
CA TYR A 365 40.37 -5.11 1.75
C TYR A 365 41.12 -4.48 0.57
N VAL A 366 41.26 -3.14 0.53
CA VAL A 366 42.09 -2.45 -0.47
C VAL A 366 43.52 -2.99 -0.42
N ARG A 367 44.08 -3.13 0.79
CA ARG A 367 45.42 -3.71 0.99
C ARG A 367 45.48 -5.16 0.51
N ARG A 368 44.61 -6.03 1.04
CA ARG A 368 44.62 -7.49 0.78
C ARG A 368 44.45 -7.82 -0.71
N TRP A 369 43.68 -7.03 -1.44
CA TRP A 369 43.39 -7.30 -2.84
C TRP A 369 44.33 -6.62 -3.81
N THR A 370 45.19 -5.70 -3.35
CA THR A 370 46.24 -5.09 -4.19
C THR A 370 47.32 -6.13 -4.48
N PRO A 371 47.50 -6.60 -5.74
CA PRO A 371 48.37 -7.76 -6.03
C PRO A 371 49.87 -7.48 -5.86
N ASP A 372 50.29 -6.24 -6.09
CA ASP A 372 51.68 -5.79 -5.97
C ASP A 372 51.81 -4.74 -4.84
N PRO A 373 52.53 -5.06 -3.74
CA PRO A 373 52.77 -4.13 -2.64
C PRO A 373 53.44 -2.82 -3.08
N LEU A 374 54.17 -2.81 -4.21
CA LEU A 374 54.83 -1.61 -4.73
C LEU A 374 53.84 -0.59 -5.34
N MET A 375 52.58 -0.98 -5.55
CA MET A 375 51.53 -0.15 -6.13
C MET A 375 50.53 0.35 -5.07
N LEU A 376 50.77 0.02 -3.79
CA LEU A 376 49.84 0.33 -2.70
C LEU A 376 49.66 1.85 -2.51
N GLY A 377 50.71 2.64 -2.79
CA GLY A 377 50.64 4.11 -2.78
C GLY A 377 49.70 4.64 -3.85
N GLN A 378 49.80 4.14 -5.09
CA GLN A 378 48.90 4.47 -6.18
C GLN A 378 47.45 4.10 -5.91
N VAL A 379 47.19 2.90 -5.39
CA VAL A 379 45.84 2.42 -5.10
C VAL A 379 45.21 3.24 -3.97
N ASN A 380 45.90 3.47 -2.85
CA ASN A 380 45.37 4.31 -1.77
C ASN A 380 45.26 5.79 -2.17
N GLY A 381 46.16 6.29 -3.03
CA GLY A 381 46.04 7.62 -3.63
C GLY A 381 44.79 7.74 -4.50
N LEU A 382 44.45 6.69 -5.26
CA LEU A 382 43.21 6.61 -6.03
C LEU A 382 41.98 6.56 -5.12
N VAL A 383 42.01 5.76 -4.04
CA VAL A 383 40.94 5.72 -3.02
C VAL A 383 40.71 7.10 -2.42
N ALA A 384 41.77 7.78 -1.96
CA ALA A 384 41.68 9.11 -1.37
C ALA A 384 41.10 10.13 -2.36
N SER A 385 41.54 10.08 -3.62
CA SER A 385 41.04 10.97 -4.68
C SER A 385 39.55 10.74 -4.97
N ALA A 386 39.17 9.47 -5.20
CA ALA A 386 37.80 9.12 -5.54
C ALA A 386 36.82 9.41 -4.38
N SER A 387 37.25 9.15 -3.14
CA SER A 387 36.54 9.56 -1.92
C SER A 387 36.39 11.08 -1.84
N ALA A 388 37.46 11.86 -2.06
CA ALA A 388 37.39 13.32 -2.05
C ALA A 388 36.42 13.87 -3.12
N GLY A 389 36.36 13.24 -4.30
CA GLY A 389 35.42 13.62 -5.36
C GLY A 389 33.97 13.41 -4.92
N CYS A 390 33.71 12.26 -4.29
CA CYS A 390 32.43 11.94 -3.68
C CYS A 390 32.05 12.94 -2.58
N ARG A 391 32.99 13.33 -1.72
CA ARG A 391 32.79 14.34 -0.66
C ARG A 391 32.49 15.74 -1.21
N THR A 392 32.90 16.02 -2.45
CA THR A 392 32.61 17.30 -3.12
C THR A 392 31.18 17.34 -3.66
N VAL A 393 30.72 16.25 -4.29
CA VAL A 393 29.42 16.21 -4.98
C VAL A 393 28.26 15.91 -4.03
N SER A 394 28.44 14.97 -3.09
CA SER A 394 27.34 14.44 -2.28
C SER A 394 26.63 15.51 -1.43
N PRO A 395 27.34 16.46 -0.77
CA PRO A 395 26.71 17.57 -0.06
C PRO A 395 25.77 18.45 -0.88
N VAL A 396 26.13 18.67 -2.15
CA VAL A 396 25.37 19.52 -3.06
C VAL A 396 24.08 18.81 -3.44
N VAL A 397 24.16 17.53 -3.83
CA VAL A 397 23.00 16.71 -4.17
C VAL A 397 22.05 16.57 -2.97
N ALA A 398 22.58 16.31 -1.79
CA ALA A 398 21.79 16.20 -0.57
C ALA A 398 21.09 17.51 -0.21
N GLY A 399 21.79 18.65 -0.33
CA GLY A 399 21.20 19.98 -0.13
C GLY A 399 20.04 20.25 -1.09
N LEU A 400 20.20 19.93 -2.38
CA LEU A 400 19.13 20.06 -3.37
C LEU A 400 17.92 19.18 -3.04
N LEU A 401 18.16 17.92 -2.68
CA LEU A 401 17.10 16.99 -2.27
C LEU A 401 16.39 17.46 -0.99
N GLN A 402 17.13 18.07 -0.05
CA GLN A 402 16.54 18.65 1.16
C GLN A 402 15.64 19.83 0.81
N THR A 403 16.06 20.72 -0.09
CA THR A 403 15.24 21.85 -0.55
C THR A 403 14.00 21.38 -1.31
N VAL A 404 14.13 20.40 -2.22
CA VAL A 404 12.99 19.80 -2.93
C VAL A 404 12.04 19.10 -1.95
N GLY A 405 12.58 18.38 -0.97
CA GLY A 405 11.80 17.73 0.08
C GLY A 405 11.01 18.75 0.90
N GLN A 406 11.66 19.79 1.41
CA GLN A 406 11.00 20.84 2.21
C GLN A 406 9.91 21.58 1.42
N THR A 407 10.13 21.86 0.12
CA THR A 407 9.13 22.54 -0.73
C THR A 407 7.91 21.68 -1.10
N ASN A 408 8.04 20.34 -1.07
CA ASN A 408 6.97 19.40 -1.43
C ASN A 408 6.41 18.64 -0.22
N HIS A 409 6.62 19.13 1.02
CA HIS A 409 6.20 18.46 2.25
C HIS A 409 6.73 17.02 2.41
N LEU A 410 7.99 16.79 2.00
CA LEU A 410 8.69 15.50 2.01
C LEU A 410 10.12 15.63 2.58
N SER A 411 10.29 16.13 3.81
CA SER A 411 11.63 16.44 4.36
C SER A 411 12.52 15.22 4.59
N ALA A 412 11.95 14.01 4.63
CA ALA A 412 12.72 12.76 4.73
C ALA A 412 13.44 12.38 3.42
N LEU A 413 13.16 13.05 2.30
CA LEU A 413 13.67 12.68 0.96
C LEU A 413 15.20 12.60 0.89
N ALA A 414 15.92 13.59 1.43
CA ALA A 414 17.39 13.60 1.41
C ALA A 414 17.99 12.47 2.26
N TRP A 415 17.32 12.11 3.36
CA TRP A 415 17.69 10.99 4.22
C TRP A 415 17.50 9.65 3.51
N TRP A 416 16.38 9.43 2.84
CA TRP A 416 16.13 8.20 2.10
C TRP A 416 17.05 8.03 0.90
N ALA A 417 17.32 9.10 0.16
CA ALA A 417 18.30 9.06 -0.93
C ALA A 417 19.69 8.64 -0.41
N SER A 418 20.07 9.12 0.77
CA SER A 418 21.30 8.72 1.46
C SER A 418 21.25 7.27 1.97
N GLY A 419 20.09 6.82 2.44
CA GLY A 419 19.83 5.43 2.85
C GLY A 419 19.90 4.45 1.68
N LEU A 420 19.36 4.83 0.52
CA LEU A 420 19.50 4.08 -0.73
C LEU A 420 20.97 4.00 -1.16
N LEU A 421 21.71 5.10 -1.03
CA LEU A 421 23.15 5.09 -1.33
C LEU A 421 23.91 4.17 -0.37
N ALA A 422 23.58 4.18 0.92
CA ALA A 422 24.13 3.22 1.89
C ALA A 422 23.74 1.77 1.55
N LEU A 423 22.53 1.53 1.04
CA LEU A 423 22.09 0.20 0.61
C LEU A 423 22.87 -0.26 -0.61
N THR A 424 23.13 0.63 -1.59
CA THR A 424 24.01 0.29 -2.72
C THR A 424 25.43 -0.03 -2.25
N ALA A 425 25.95 0.68 -1.23
CA ALA A 425 27.24 0.36 -0.64
C ALA A 425 27.24 -1.05 -0.02
N ALA A 426 26.17 -1.44 0.68
CA ALA A 426 25.98 -2.78 1.22
C ALA A 426 25.92 -3.85 0.12
N VAL A 427 25.18 -3.60 -0.97
CA VAL A 427 25.12 -4.55 -2.10
C VAL A 427 26.51 -4.76 -2.72
N VAL A 428 27.31 -3.69 -2.83
CA VAL A 428 28.69 -3.80 -3.30
C VAL A 428 29.54 -4.65 -2.34
N THR A 429 29.40 -4.49 -1.02
CA THR A 429 30.13 -5.33 -0.04
C THR A 429 29.66 -6.78 -0.02
N TRP A 430 28.37 -7.07 -0.31
CA TRP A 430 27.85 -8.43 -0.45
C TRP A 430 28.54 -9.19 -1.58
N SER A 431 28.95 -8.48 -2.63
CA SER A 431 29.71 -9.07 -3.74
C SER A 431 31.14 -9.51 -3.36
N PHE A 432 31.60 -9.23 -2.13
CA PHE A 432 32.93 -9.64 -1.65
C PHE A 432 32.93 -11.11 -1.22
N ASP A 433 31.81 -11.61 -0.70
CA ASP A 433 31.59 -13.01 -0.29
C ASP A 433 30.23 -13.48 -0.81
N THR A 434 30.25 -14.25 -1.91
CA THR A 434 29.04 -14.70 -2.62
C THR A 434 28.17 -15.67 -1.81
N ALA A 435 28.72 -16.39 -0.84
CA ALA A 435 27.97 -17.38 -0.06
C ALA A 435 27.27 -16.75 1.16
N ALA A 436 27.97 -15.87 1.90
CA ALA A 436 27.40 -15.17 3.04
C ALA A 436 26.53 -13.96 2.62
N GLY A 437 26.95 -13.23 1.58
CA GLY A 437 26.24 -12.08 1.03
C GLY A 437 24.83 -12.44 0.56
N ASN A 438 24.68 -13.55 -0.15
CA ASN A 438 23.37 -14.03 -0.60
C ASN A 438 22.46 -14.43 0.57
N ARG A 439 22.97 -15.13 1.59
CA ARG A 439 22.15 -15.52 2.76
C ARG A 439 21.66 -14.31 3.57
N ILE A 440 22.50 -13.27 3.68
CA ILE A 440 22.16 -12.06 4.45
C ILE A 440 21.24 -11.13 3.65
N ALA A 441 21.45 -10.99 2.34
CA ALA A 441 20.52 -10.30 1.45
C ALA A 441 19.11 -10.90 1.52
N PHE A 442 18.99 -12.23 1.43
CA PHE A 442 17.69 -12.91 1.56
C PHE A 442 17.06 -12.73 2.94
N LYS A 443 17.85 -12.83 4.02
CA LYS A 443 17.34 -12.60 5.39
C LYS A 443 16.90 -11.17 5.63
N LEU A 444 17.58 -10.17 5.07
CA LEU A 444 17.16 -8.78 5.21
C LEU A 444 15.99 -8.39 4.32
N ILE A 445 15.88 -8.94 3.10
CA ILE A 445 14.67 -8.76 2.30
C ILE A 445 13.49 -9.38 3.05
N ALA A 446 13.64 -10.58 3.62
CA ALA A 446 12.62 -11.19 4.45
C ALA A 446 12.32 -10.35 5.72
N LEU A 447 13.35 -9.80 6.38
CA LEU A 447 13.17 -8.96 7.57
C LEU A 447 12.50 -7.61 7.22
N LEU A 448 12.88 -6.96 6.11
CA LEU A 448 12.28 -5.73 5.63
C LEU A 448 10.83 -5.93 5.20
N LEU A 449 10.52 -7.05 4.52
CA LEU A 449 9.14 -7.44 4.23
C LEU A 449 8.37 -7.68 5.53
N SER A 450 8.95 -8.38 6.49
CA SER A 450 8.30 -8.61 7.80
C SER A 450 8.16 -7.35 8.65
N LEU A 451 9.07 -6.37 8.51
CA LEU A 451 9.00 -5.08 9.19
C LEU A 451 8.04 -4.13 8.48
N LEU A 452 7.91 -4.19 7.15
CA LEU A 452 6.85 -3.52 6.40
C LEU A 452 5.48 -4.07 6.80
N ASP A 453 5.37 -5.39 6.95
CA ASP A 453 4.16 -6.04 7.47
C ASP A 453 3.89 -5.62 8.93
N MET A 454 4.89 -5.61 9.82
CA MET A 454 4.72 -5.15 11.21
C MET A 454 4.44 -3.63 11.35
N LEU A 455 5.07 -2.77 10.54
CA LEU A 455 4.82 -1.32 10.56
C LEU A 455 3.46 -0.96 9.92
N SER A 456 2.87 -1.89 9.15
CA SER A 456 1.50 -1.78 8.66
C SER A 456 0.45 -2.12 9.71
N GLU A 457 0.84 -2.51 10.93
CA GLU A 457 -0.07 -2.72 12.07
C GLU A 457 -0.53 -1.40 12.74
N THR A 458 -1.07 -0.49 11.94
CA THR A 458 -2.42 -0.03 12.27
C THR A 458 -3.24 -0.37 11.05
N SER A 459 -3.93 -1.52 11.10
CA SER A 459 -4.93 -1.80 10.08
C SER A 459 -5.80 -0.55 9.95
N PRO A 460 -5.93 0.04 8.74
CA PRO A 460 -6.72 1.26 8.57
C PRO A 460 -8.07 1.03 9.25
N SER A 461 -8.59 2.03 9.96
CA SER A 461 -9.89 1.86 10.63
C SER A 461 -10.93 1.39 9.62
N ARG A 462 -11.94 0.64 10.06
CA ARG A 462 -12.92 0.05 9.15
C ARG A 462 -13.55 1.09 8.21
N ILE A 463 -13.79 2.31 8.70
CA ILE A 463 -14.31 3.41 7.88
C ILE A 463 -13.33 3.85 6.75
N VAL A 464 -12.01 3.80 6.98
CA VAL A 464 -10.99 4.09 5.96
C VAL A 464 -10.87 2.94 4.97
N GLN A 465 -10.90 1.69 5.44
CA GLN A 465 -10.93 0.51 4.57
C GLN A 465 -12.13 0.55 3.62
N LEU A 466 -13.31 0.90 4.15
CA LEU A 466 -14.53 1.04 3.36
C LEU A 466 -14.41 2.16 2.34
N ALA A 467 -13.88 3.33 2.71
CA ALA A 467 -13.65 4.44 1.77
C ALA A 467 -12.69 4.05 0.62
N GLN A 468 -11.62 3.31 0.92
CA GLN A 468 -10.69 2.79 -0.08
C GLN A 468 -11.37 1.75 -0.99
N SER A 469 -12.17 0.85 -0.43
CA SER A 469 -12.95 -0.14 -1.19
C SER A 469 -13.96 0.54 -2.12
N ILE A 470 -14.68 1.55 -1.62
CA ILE A 470 -15.64 2.37 -2.38
C ILE A 470 -14.93 3.00 -3.58
N PHE A 471 -13.76 3.62 -3.37
CA PHE A 471 -12.99 4.23 -4.45
C PHE A 471 -12.56 3.21 -5.51
N ALA A 472 -12.00 2.07 -5.07
CA ALA A 472 -11.53 1.01 -5.96
C ALA A 472 -12.69 0.43 -6.81
N GLN A 473 -13.82 0.10 -6.18
CA GLN A 473 -14.98 -0.47 -6.87
C GLN A 473 -15.68 0.55 -7.77
N THR A 474 -15.77 1.82 -7.35
CA THR A 474 -16.29 2.91 -8.19
C THR A 474 -15.46 3.05 -9.46
N THR A 475 -14.14 2.91 -9.36
CA THR A 475 -13.23 2.97 -10.52
C THR A 475 -13.53 1.87 -11.52
N ILE A 476 -13.80 0.64 -11.07
CA ILE A 476 -14.18 -0.48 -11.94
C ILE A 476 -15.49 -0.16 -12.68
N VAL A 477 -16.49 0.34 -11.96
CA VAL A 477 -17.80 0.69 -12.54
C VAL A 477 -17.68 1.86 -13.52
N ASP A 478 -16.93 2.91 -13.18
CA ASP A 478 -16.74 4.08 -14.04
C ASP A 478 -15.95 3.72 -15.31
N ASN A 479 -14.90 2.92 -15.20
CA ASN A 479 -14.16 2.42 -16.36
C ASN A 479 -15.07 1.65 -17.31
N HIS A 480 -15.92 0.76 -16.80
CA HIS A 480 -16.88 0.05 -17.64
C HIS A 480 -17.86 0.98 -18.36
N ILE A 481 -18.38 2.01 -17.68
CA ILE A 481 -19.24 3.03 -18.29
C ILE A 481 -18.50 3.74 -19.42
N ARG A 482 -17.25 4.17 -19.19
CA ARG A 482 -16.43 4.88 -20.16
C ARG A 482 -16.06 4.03 -21.37
N GLU A 483 -15.61 2.80 -21.13
CA GLU A 483 -15.16 1.86 -22.17
C GLU A 483 -16.30 1.43 -23.09
N ASN A 484 -17.53 1.32 -22.56
CA ASN A 484 -18.71 0.93 -23.32
C ASN A 484 -19.53 2.14 -23.80
N HIS A 485 -19.02 3.36 -23.64
CA HIS A 485 -19.68 4.61 -24.02
C HIS A 485 -21.11 4.75 -23.49
N LEU A 486 -21.32 4.28 -22.25
CA LEU A 486 -22.62 4.33 -21.58
C LEU A 486 -22.88 5.73 -21.00
N PRO A 487 -24.15 6.16 -20.91
CA PRO A 487 -24.50 7.40 -20.24
C PRO A 487 -24.14 7.35 -18.75
N HIS A 488 -23.52 8.41 -18.23
CA HIS A 488 -23.17 8.49 -16.81
C HIS A 488 -24.43 8.56 -15.92
N PRO A 489 -24.44 7.88 -14.76
CA PRO A 489 -25.54 7.96 -13.82
C PRO A 489 -25.77 9.40 -13.35
N SER A 490 -27.03 9.83 -13.37
CA SER A 490 -27.46 11.18 -13.01
C SER A 490 -28.86 11.15 -12.39
N PHE A 491 -29.14 12.11 -11.50
CA PHE A 491 -30.49 12.33 -10.98
C PHE A 491 -31.35 13.22 -11.90
N GLU A 492 -30.75 13.82 -12.92
CA GLU A 492 -31.45 14.64 -13.90
C GLU A 492 -32.49 13.82 -14.68
N GLU A 493 -33.45 14.50 -15.29
CA GLU A 493 -34.57 13.85 -15.99
C GLU A 493 -34.09 12.91 -17.11
N ASP A 494 -33.06 13.31 -17.85
CA ASP A 494 -32.41 12.57 -18.93
C ASP A 494 -31.43 11.50 -18.45
N GLY A 495 -31.24 11.35 -17.14
CA GLY A 495 -30.38 10.31 -16.56
C GLY A 495 -30.83 8.89 -16.97
N PRO A 496 -29.89 7.94 -17.09
CA PRO A 496 -30.22 6.57 -17.48
C PRO A 496 -31.06 5.87 -16.40
N ILE A 497 -32.16 5.25 -16.81
CA ILE A 497 -33.02 4.44 -15.92
C ILE A 497 -32.29 3.16 -15.50
N GLU A 498 -31.52 2.57 -16.41
CA GLU A 498 -30.63 1.46 -16.15
C GLU A 498 -29.18 1.91 -16.34
N VAL A 499 -28.45 1.99 -15.22
CA VAL A 499 -27.09 2.56 -15.19
C VAL A 499 -26.05 1.66 -15.85
N LEU A 500 -26.23 0.33 -15.77
CA LEU A 500 -25.29 -0.65 -16.29
C LEU A 500 -26.07 -1.71 -17.07
N PRO A 501 -26.43 -1.46 -18.35
CA PRO A 501 -27.00 -2.49 -19.21
C PRO A 501 -25.94 -3.56 -19.53
N HIS A 502 -26.29 -4.84 -19.40
CA HIS A 502 -25.43 -5.99 -19.70
C HIS A 502 -24.01 -5.97 -19.05
N PRO A 503 -23.90 -5.81 -17.72
CA PRO A 503 -22.61 -5.75 -17.05
C PRO A 503 -21.91 -7.12 -17.07
N THR A 504 -20.58 -7.12 -17.17
CA THR A 504 -19.76 -8.32 -16.93
C THR A 504 -19.88 -8.75 -15.47
N GLU A 505 -19.55 -10.01 -15.17
CA GLU A 505 -19.62 -10.54 -13.79
C GLU A 505 -18.76 -9.72 -12.81
N ASP A 506 -17.56 -9.31 -13.21
CA ASP A 506 -16.69 -8.47 -12.37
C ASP A 506 -17.32 -7.11 -12.05
N VAL A 507 -18.00 -6.50 -13.03
CA VAL A 507 -18.70 -5.22 -12.83
C VAL A 507 -19.94 -5.39 -11.95
N LYS A 508 -20.66 -6.52 -12.06
CA LYS A 508 -21.77 -6.85 -11.15
C LYS A 508 -21.27 -6.97 -9.71
N LEU A 509 -20.18 -7.70 -9.49
CA LEU A 509 -19.57 -7.87 -8.17
C LEU A 509 -19.04 -6.55 -7.61
N ALA A 510 -18.39 -5.73 -8.44
CA ALA A 510 -17.91 -4.40 -8.04
C ALA A 510 -19.06 -3.48 -7.63
N LYS A 511 -20.15 -3.42 -8.41
CA LYS A 511 -21.35 -2.65 -8.06
C LYS A 511 -21.97 -3.14 -6.75
N GLN A 512 -22.04 -4.46 -6.55
CA GLN A 512 -22.60 -5.04 -5.33
C GLN A 512 -21.75 -4.64 -4.11
N GLY A 513 -20.44 -4.86 -4.18
CA GLY A 513 -19.51 -4.49 -3.11
C GLY A 513 -19.52 -2.99 -2.82
N LEU A 514 -19.69 -2.16 -3.84
CA LEU A 514 -19.77 -0.70 -3.70
C LEU A 514 -20.97 -0.29 -2.87
N VAL A 515 -22.15 -0.84 -3.19
CA VAL A 515 -23.39 -0.56 -2.45
C VAL A 515 -23.28 -1.01 -1.00
N GLU A 516 -22.71 -2.19 -0.76
CA GLU A 516 -22.50 -2.72 0.59
C GLU A 516 -21.55 -1.85 1.42
N ALA A 517 -20.41 -1.46 0.84
CA ALA A 517 -19.45 -0.62 1.51
C ALA A 517 -20.03 0.77 1.83
N LEU A 518 -20.85 1.33 0.93
CA LEU A 518 -21.57 2.60 1.16
C LEU A 518 -22.56 2.49 2.32
N ILE A 519 -23.35 1.40 2.38
CA ILE A 519 -24.30 1.15 3.46
C ILE A 519 -23.55 1.01 4.79
N GLU A 520 -22.52 0.16 4.84
CA GLU A 520 -21.77 -0.07 6.08
C GLU A 520 -21.09 1.21 6.57
N LEU A 521 -20.46 1.97 5.67
CA LEU A 521 -19.83 3.25 6.01
C LEU A 521 -20.88 4.25 6.54
N GLN A 522 -22.03 4.36 5.88
CA GLN A 522 -23.11 5.23 6.34
C GLN A 522 -23.59 4.85 7.74
N GLN A 523 -23.84 3.56 7.99
CA GLN A 523 -24.32 3.06 9.28
C GLN A 523 -23.29 3.27 10.40
N LEU A 524 -22.01 3.05 10.12
CA LEU A 524 -20.92 3.29 11.08
C LEU A 524 -20.79 4.78 11.44
N ILE A 525 -20.98 5.68 10.46
CA ILE A 525 -20.88 7.13 10.68
C ILE A 525 -22.12 7.68 11.39
N GLN A 526 -23.31 7.20 11.04
CA GLN A 526 -24.57 7.60 11.70
C GLN A 526 -24.63 7.12 13.16
N GLY A 527 -24.04 5.95 13.44
CA GLY A 527 -24.05 5.34 14.76
C GLY A 527 -25.40 4.72 15.12
N PRO A 528 -25.46 3.99 16.25
CA PRO A 528 -26.59 3.11 16.57
C PRO A 528 -27.91 3.84 16.83
N MET A 529 -27.89 5.09 17.30
CA MET A 529 -29.12 5.84 17.61
C MET A 529 -29.97 6.09 16.35
N GLU A 530 -29.33 6.51 15.26
CA GLU A 530 -30.01 6.76 13.98
C GLU A 530 -30.55 5.45 13.37
N LEU A 531 -29.87 4.31 13.63
CA LEU A 531 -30.31 2.99 13.17
C LEU A 531 -31.56 2.49 13.90
N LEU A 532 -31.70 2.81 15.20
CA LEU A 532 -32.86 2.44 16.02
C LEU A 532 -34.08 3.33 15.74
N LEU A 533 -33.85 4.58 15.33
CA LEU A 533 -34.88 5.56 15.01
C LEU A 533 -34.81 5.95 13.53
N PRO A 534 -35.02 5.00 12.60
CA PRO A 534 -35.04 5.36 11.20
C PRO A 534 -36.19 6.34 10.96
N GLN A 535 -36.06 7.22 9.97
CA GLN A 535 -37.08 8.22 9.62
C GLN A 535 -37.98 7.80 8.43
N PRO A 536 -38.56 6.58 8.34
CA PRO A 536 -39.33 6.20 7.15
C PRO A 536 -40.78 6.66 7.29
N ASN A 537 -41.07 7.93 6.95
CA ASN A 537 -42.44 8.30 6.63
C ASN A 537 -42.75 7.91 5.17
N LEU A 538 -43.44 6.79 4.98
CA LEU A 538 -43.78 6.27 3.66
C LEU A 538 -45.03 6.94 3.04
N SER A 539 -45.81 7.68 3.83
CA SER A 539 -47.06 8.30 3.36
C SER A 539 -46.89 9.20 2.12
N PRO A 540 -45.83 10.03 2.00
CA PRO A 540 -45.61 10.85 0.82
C PRO A 540 -45.40 10.06 -0.47
N ILE A 541 -44.65 8.95 -0.45
CA ILE A 541 -44.43 8.14 -1.66
C ILE A 541 -45.70 7.38 -2.07
N VAL A 542 -46.49 6.91 -1.08
CA VAL A 542 -47.82 6.33 -1.32
C VAL A 542 -48.75 7.36 -2.00
N CYS A 543 -48.73 8.63 -1.56
CA CYS A 543 -49.51 9.68 -2.21
C CYS A 543 -49.09 9.91 -3.67
N VAL A 544 -47.78 9.90 -3.96
CA VAL A 544 -47.29 10.04 -5.34
C VAL A 544 -47.86 8.95 -6.25
N GLN A 545 -47.92 7.71 -5.76
CA GLN A 545 -48.46 6.58 -6.52
C GLN A 545 -49.99 6.64 -6.64
N ARG A 546 -50.74 6.77 -5.53
CA ARG A 546 -52.22 6.71 -5.53
C ARG A 546 -52.86 7.85 -6.34
N TYR A 547 -52.31 9.05 -6.23
CA TYR A 547 -52.80 10.23 -6.95
C TYR A 547 -52.09 10.45 -8.28
N LYS A 548 -51.30 9.46 -8.74
CA LYS A 548 -50.62 9.43 -10.04
C LYS A 548 -49.83 10.71 -10.32
N MET A 549 -49.26 11.32 -9.28
CA MET A 549 -48.63 12.65 -9.36
C MET A 549 -47.51 12.67 -10.40
N ALA A 550 -46.75 11.58 -10.54
CA ALA A 550 -45.70 11.48 -11.55
C ALA A 550 -46.22 11.53 -12.99
N THR A 551 -47.43 11.03 -13.25
CA THR A 551 -48.05 11.10 -14.60
C THR A 551 -48.62 12.49 -14.91
N LEU A 552 -48.86 13.31 -13.89
CA LEU A 552 -49.39 14.67 -14.04
C LEU A 552 -48.31 15.71 -14.33
N VAL A 553 -47.06 15.45 -13.94
CA VAL A 553 -45.93 16.33 -14.26
C VAL A 553 -45.56 16.11 -15.74
N PRO A 554 -45.43 17.17 -16.56
CA PRO A 554 -45.05 17.03 -17.96
C PRO A 554 -43.56 16.70 -18.10
N ILE A 555 -43.25 15.69 -18.91
CA ILE A 555 -41.89 15.30 -19.27
C ILE A 555 -41.23 16.41 -20.10
N GLY A 556 -39.99 16.76 -19.77
CA GLY A 556 -39.20 17.82 -20.39
C GLY A 556 -39.64 19.23 -20.01
N SER A 557 -40.55 19.38 -19.06
CA SER A 557 -41.11 20.68 -18.66
C SER A 557 -41.35 20.75 -17.15
N THR A 558 -42.00 21.83 -16.70
CA THR A 558 -42.33 22.08 -15.31
C THR A 558 -43.82 22.29 -15.14
N ILE A 559 -44.36 21.94 -13.97
CA ILE A 559 -45.74 22.24 -13.56
C ILE A 559 -45.73 23.07 -12.27
N SER A 560 -46.69 23.99 -12.11
CA SER A 560 -46.83 24.72 -10.85
C SER A 560 -47.42 23.84 -9.74
N PHE A 561 -47.17 24.17 -8.47
CA PHE A 561 -47.81 23.47 -7.35
C PHE A 561 -49.35 23.53 -7.40
N ALA A 562 -49.91 24.65 -7.86
CA ALA A 562 -51.36 24.84 -7.95
C ALA A 562 -51.97 23.92 -9.02
N GLU A 563 -51.35 23.82 -10.20
CA GLU A 563 -51.79 22.92 -11.27
C GLU A 563 -51.62 21.45 -10.89
N LEU A 564 -50.50 21.09 -10.26
CA LEU A 564 -50.28 19.72 -9.79
C LEU A 564 -51.31 19.33 -8.72
N ALA A 565 -51.63 20.25 -7.80
CA ALA A 565 -52.66 20.07 -6.78
C ALA A 565 -54.05 19.89 -7.37
N ALA A 566 -54.42 20.72 -8.36
CA ALA A 566 -55.67 20.58 -9.10
C ALA A 566 -55.75 19.23 -9.83
N GLY A 567 -54.68 18.82 -10.53
CA GLY A 567 -54.62 17.56 -11.25
C GLY A 567 -54.66 16.32 -10.35
N SER A 568 -54.06 16.40 -9.15
CA SER A 568 -54.04 15.29 -8.19
C SER A 568 -55.24 15.28 -7.25
N SER A 569 -56.12 16.29 -7.31
CA SER A 569 -57.23 16.48 -6.34
C SER A 569 -56.76 16.54 -4.88
N LEU A 570 -55.63 17.20 -4.63
CA LEU A 570 -55.03 17.38 -3.30
C LEU A 570 -54.91 18.86 -2.95
N LEU A 571 -54.80 19.18 -1.66
CA LEU A 571 -54.50 20.54 -1.23
C LEU A 571 -53.09 20.94 -1.66
N GLU A 572 -52.93 22.18 -2.15
CA GLU A 572 -51.63 22.68 -2.60
C GLU A 572 -50.57 22.65 -1.49
N CYS A 573 -50.97 22.92 -0.23
CA CYS A 573 -50.07 22.85 0.91
C CYS A 573 -49.54 21.42 1.16
N ASP A 574 -50.37 20.40 0.92
CA ASP A 574 -49.99 18.99 1.08
C ASP A 574 -49.12 18.53 -0.08
N VAL A 575 -49.46 18.90 -1.33
CA VAL A 575 -48.59 18.63 -2.50
C VAL A 575 -47.20 19.22 -2.29
N LYS A 576 -47.09 20.44 -1.76
CA LYS A 576 -45.80 21.05 -1.41
C LYS A 576 -45.02 20.21 -0.40
N ARG A 577 -45.68 19.68 0.64
CA ARG A 577 -45.05 18.83 1.67
C ARG A 577 -44.59 17.50 1.08
N ILE A 578 -45.46 16.85 0.30
CA ILE A 578 -45.21 15.58 -0.37
C ILE A 578 -44.00 15.71 -1.29
N VAL A 579 -44.02 16.65 -2.24
CA VAL A 579 -42.93 16.86 -3.20
C VAL A 579 -41.62 17.21 -2.50
N ARG A 580 -41.65 18.05 -1.45
CA ARG A 580 -40.43 18.38 -0.69
C ARG A 580 -39.83 17.15 -0.04
N PHE A 581 -40.66 16.28 0.55
CA PHE A 581 -40.21 15.06 1.21
C PHE A 581 -39.65 14.06 0.19
N THR A 582 -40.39 13.81 -0.89
CA THR A 582 -40.00 12.79 -1.88
C THR A 582 -38.78 13.21 -2.70
N ALA A 583 -38.57 14.51 -2.91
CA ALA A 583 -37.39 15.03 -3.59
C ALA A 583 -36.09 14.80 -2.80
N THR A 584 -36.15 14.80 -1.45
CA THR A 584 -34.95 14.61 -0.61
C THR A 584 -34.71 13.16 -0.24
N HIS A 585 -35.76 12.38 0.05
CA HIS A 585 -35.63 11.00 0.54
C HIS A 585 -35.58 9.97 -0.59
N TYR A 586 -36.30 10.21 -1.69
CA TYR A 586 -36.42 9.24 -2.79
C TYR A 586 -35.91 9.78 -4.13
N ARG A 587 -35.48 11.04 -4.17
CA ARG A 587 -35.16 11.76 -5.41
C ARG A 587 -36.30 11.75 -6.43
N ILE A 588 -37.55 11.64 -5.97
CA ILE A 588 -38.75 11.73 -6.81
C ILE A 588 -39.15 13.21 -6.87
N PHE A 589 -39.08 13.77 -8.08
CA PHE A 589 -39.22 15.19 -8.42
C PHE A 589 -38.05 16.08 -7.99
N LYS A 590 -37.91 17.21 -8.68
CA LYS A 590 -37.05 18.34 -8.30
C LYS A 590 -37.82 19.65 -8.37
N LYS A 591 -37.27 20.69 -7.73
CA LYS A 591 -37.84 22.05 -7.72
C LYS A 591 -36.91 22.98 -8.50
N PRO A 592 -37.08 23.15 -9.82
CA PRO A 592 -36.16 23.95 -10.64
C PRO A 592 -36.22 25.44 -10.29
N SER A 593 -37.37 25.93 -9.85
CA SER A 593 -37.58 27.31 -9.41
C SER A 593 -38.68 27.38 -8.35
N LYS A 594 -38.80 28.52 -7.67
CA LYS A 594 -39.81 28.71 -6.61
C LYS A 594 -41.21 28.56 -7.21
N GLY A 595 -41.97 27.59 -6.72
CA GLY A 595 -43.36 27.37 -7.13
C GLY A 595 -43.55 26.27 -8.18
N PHE A 596 -42.47 25.73 -8.75
CA PHE A 596 -42.52 24.75 -9.84
C PHE A 596 -41.91 23.40 -9.45
N VAL A 597 -42.42 22.36 -10.08
CA VAL A 597 -42.02 20.96 -9.94
C VAL A 597 -41.63 20.42 -11.31
N ALA A 598 -40.56 19.64 -11.37
CA ALA A 598 -40.09 18.97 -12.58
C ALA A 598 -39.65 17.55 -12.28
N HIS A 599 -39.44 16.77 -13.33
CA HIS A 599 -38.96 15.41 -13.22
C HIS A 599 -37.47 15.31 -12.86
N THR A 600 -37.16 14.24 -12.15
CA THR A 600 -35.87 13.54 -12.07
C THR A 600 -35.98 12.21 -12.82
N ALA A 601 -34.85 11.53 -13.08
CA ALA A 601 -34.86 10.18 -13.67
C ALA A 601 -35.82 9.22 -12.94
N ALA A 602 -35.83 9.25 -11.60
CA ALA A 602 -36.72 8.41 -10.79
C ALA A 602 -38.21 8.72 -11.06
N SER A 603 -38.62 9.99 -10.99
CA SER A 603 -40.03 10.34 -11.25
C SER A 603 -40.46 10.14 -12.71
N ARG A 604 -39.54 10.27 -13.67
CA ARG A 604 -39.81 9.95 -15.08
C ARG A 604 -40.01 8.45 -15.28
N MET A 605 -39.19 7.62 -14.63
CA MET A 605 -39.38 6.16 -14.61
C MET A 605 -40.78 5.80 -14.11
N LEU A 606 -41.27 6.46 -13.05
CA LEU A 606 -42.63 6.25 -12.56
C LEU A 606 -43.72 6.72 -13.54
N ALA A 607 -43.44 7.75 -14.33
CA ALA A 607 -44.37 8.29 -15.33
C ALA A 607 -44.45 7.42 -16.59
N GLU A 608 -43.33 6.86 -17.04
CA GLU A 608 -43.22 6.18 -18.35
C GLU A 608 -43.24 4.65 -18.26
N ASN A 609 -42.63 4.06 -17.22
CA ASN A 609 -42.37 2.62 -17.18
C ASN A 609 -43.55 1.82 -16.58
N PRO A 610 -44.27 0.99 -17.36
CA PRO A 610 -45.43 0.24 -16.86
C PRO A 610 -45.09 -0.78 -15.78
N ARG A 611 -43.88 -1.37 -15.84
CA ARG A 611 -43.38 -2.32 -14.84
C ARG A 611 -43.14 -1.62 -13.51
N ALA A 612 -42.53 -0.43 -13.52
CA ALA A 612 -42.34 0.37 -12.31
C ALA A 612 -43.68 0.76 -11.68
N LYS A 613 -44.67 1.17 -12.49
CA LYS A 613 -46.03 1.49 -12.02
C LYS A 613 -46.72 0.30 -11.36
N ALA A 614 -46.68 -0.88 -11.99
CA ALA A 614 -47.30 -2.09 -11.47
C ALA A 614 -46.65 -2.53 -10.15
N LEU A 615 -45.32 -2.50 -10.07
CA LEU A 615 -44.59 -2.84 -8.84
C LEU A 615 -44.91 -1.86 -7.71
N MET A 616 -44.91 -0.54 -7.98
CA MET A 616 -45.31 0.45 -6.98
C MET A 616 -46.75 0.25 -6.50
N ALA A 617 -47.70 -0.05 -7.40
CA ALA A 617 -49.08 -0.30 -7.01
C ALA A 617 -49.16 -1.53 -6.10
N LEU A 618 -48.52 -2.64 -6.46
CA LEU A 618 -48.48 -3.83 -5.61
C LEU A 618 -47.89 -3.52 -4.23
N THR A 619 -46.72 -2.87 -4.19
CA THR A 619 -46.04 -2.57 -2.92
C THR A 619 -46.87 -1.64 -2.02
N TRP A 620 -47.46 -0.58 -2.56
CA TRP A 620 -48.10 0.46 -1.75
C TRP A 620 -49.60 0.25 -1.50
N ASP A 621 -50.29 -0.47 -2.38
CA ASP A 621 -51.73 -0.76 -2.22
C ASP A 621 -51.98 -2.14 -1.59
N GLU A 622 -51.10 -3.13 -1.79
CA GLU A 622 -51.25 -4.46 -1.19
C GLU A 622 -50.36 -4.65 0.03
N TYR A 623 -49.05 -4.44 -0.09
CA TYR A 623 -48.10 -4.88 0.94
C TYR A 623 -48.02 -3.91 2.12
N TRP A 624 -47.92 -2.61 1.85
CA TRP A 624 -47.78 -1.60 2.88
C TRP A 624 -48.92 -1.60 3.91
N PRO A 625 -50.22 -1.68 3.53
CA PRO A 625 -51.30 -1.83 4.51
C PRO A 625 -51.15 -3.09 5.37
N ALA A 626 -50.73 -4.22 4.77
CA ALA A 626 -50.52 -5.49 5.47
C ALA A 626 -49.37 -5.41 6.49
N TYR A 627 -48.24 -4.78 6.13
CA TYR A 627 -47.10 -4.58 7.02
C TYR A 627 -47.47 -3.84 8.31
N ASN A 628 -48.41 -2.90 8.25
CA ASN A 628 -48.86 -2.15 9.43
C ASN A 628 -49.75 -2.97 10.38
N ARG A 629 -50.21 -4.16 9.96
CA ARG A 629 -51.17 -5.00 10.69
C ARG A 629 -50.59 -6.35 11.09
N VAL A 630 -49.38 -6.69 10.61
CA VAL A 630 -48.77 -8.01 10.84
C VAL A 630 -48.52 -8.31 12.31
N VAL A 631 -48.13 -7.32 13.12
CA VAL A 631 -47.90 -7.53 14.56
C VAL A 631 -49.18 -8.00 15.26
N GLU A 632 -50.34 -7.47 14.88
CA GLU A 632 -51.64 -7.90 15.41
C GLU A 632 -51.95 -9.34 15.00
N ALA A 633 -51.61 -9.74 13.77
CA ALA A 633 -51.79 -11.11 13.30
C ALA A 633 -50.87 -12.10 14.03
N VAL A 634 -49.58 -11.75 14.23
CA VAL A 634 -48.58 -12.62 14.89
C VAL A 634 -48.95 -12.92 16.34
N VAL A 635 -49.54 -11.95 17.06
CA VAL A 635 -50.00 -12.16 18.46
C VAL A 635 -51.08 -13.24 18.56
N LEU A 636 -51.79 -13.56 17.47
CA LEU A 636 -52.80 -14.62 17.44
C LEU A 636 -52.20 -16.04 17.40
N GLN A 637 -50.89 -16.20 17.20
CA GLN A 637 -50.18 -17.48 17.23
C GLN A 637 -50.83 -18.58 16.36
N SER A 638 -51.21 -18.22 15.14
CA SER A 638 -51.83 -19.15 14.19
C SER A 638 -50.90 -19.41 13.01
N ASN A 639 -50.99 -20.60 12.41
CA ASN A 639 -50.37 -20.97 11.13
C ASN A 639 -51.39 -20.99 9.97
N LYS A 640 -52.60 -20.47 10.19
CA LYS A 640 -53.65 -20.47 9.17
C LYS A 640 -53.40 -19.38 8.12
N PRO A 641 -53.60 -19.66 6.82
CA PRO A 641 -53.30 -18.72 5.73
C PRO A 641 -54.23 -17.50 5.69
N ASN A 642 -55.35 -17.53 6.42
CA ASN A 642 -56.28 -16.41 6.56
C ASN A 642 -56.05 -15.56 7.82
N VAL A 643 -55.04 -15.88 8.64
CA VAL A 643 -54.65 -15.10 9.83
C VAL A 643 -53.37 -14.34 9.50
N THR A 644 -53.51 -13.26 8.73
CA THR A 644 -52.38 -12.50 8.16
C THR A 644 -52.54 -11.00 8.37
N GLY A 645 -51.43 -10.26 8.28
CA GLY A 645 -51.49 -8.80 8.21
C GLY A 645 -52.34 -8.33 7.01
N TYR A 646 -52.31 -9.09 5.91
CA TYR A 646 -53.12 -8.83 4.73
C TYR A 646 -54.62 -8.95 4.98
N ALA A 647 -55.07 -10.05 5.62
CA ALA A 647 -56.48 -10.25 5.95
C ALA A 647 -57.00 -9.15 6.90
N LEU A 648 -56.21 -8.78 7.91
CA LEU A 648 -56.53 -7.70 8.85
C LEU A 648 -56.54 -6.32 8.20
N ALA A 649 -55.66 -6.06 7.23
CA ALA A 649 -55.63 -4.79 6.48
C ALA A 649 -56.84 -4.63 5.56
N ASN A 650 -57.35 -5.74 5.01
CA ASN A 650 -58.51 -5.76 4.11
C ASN A 650 -59.83 -6.05 4.81
N ASN A 651 -59.84 -6.20 6.15
CA ASN A 651 -61.02 -6.55 6.96
C ASN A 651 -61.75 -7.79 6.41
N THR A 652 -61.01 -8.84 6.07
CA THR A 652 -61.55 -10.09 5.53
C THR A 652 -61.17 -11.29 6.41
N SER A 653 -61.98 -12.36 6.33
CA SER A 653 -61.67 -13.66 6.93
C SER A 653 -61.06 -14.66 5.94
N GLN A 654 -60.80 -14.21 4.71
CA GLN A 654 -60.24 -14.99 3.61
C GLN A 654 -58.72 -14.90 3.58
N ASN A 655 -58.06 -15.92 3.04
CA ASN A 655 -56.65 -15.78 2.66
C ASN A 655 -56.50 -14.87 1.42
N MET A 656 -55.26 -14.49 1.08
CA MET A 656 -55.00 -13.54 0.00
C MET A 656 -55.53 -14.01 -1.38
N PHE A 657 -55.39 -15.28 -1.71
CA PHE A 657 -55.85 -15.84 -2.99
C PHE A 657 -57.38 -15.95 -3.07
N GLU A 658 -58.02 -16.40 -1.99
CA GLU A 658 -59.49 -16.37 -1.85
C GLU A 658 -60.03 -14.95 -2.01
N PHE A 659 -59.35 -13.97 -1.39
CA PHE A 659 -59.72 -12.57 -1.53
C PHE A 659 -59.56 -12.06 -2.98
N PHE A 660 -58.51 -12.48 -3.67
CA PHE A 660 -58.29 -12.16 -5.09
C PHE A 660 -59.36 -12.75 -6.02
N SER A 661 -59.87 -13.95 -5.73
CA SER A 661 -60.98 -14.54 -6.51
C SER A 661 -62.23 -13.65 -6.52
N CYS A 662 -62.46 -12.92 -5.42
CA CYS A 662 -63.54 -11.94 -5.29
C CYS A 662 -63.18 -10.54 -5.84
N ASN A 663 -61.91 -10.28 -6.16
CA ASN A 663 -61.39 -8.97 -6.55
C ASN A 663 -60.53 -9.05 -7.83
N PRO A 664 -61.14 -9.24 -9.02
CA PRO A 664 -60.42 -9.55 -10.26
C PRO A 664 -59.37 -8.51 -10.68
N SER A 665 -59.61 -7.23 -10.42
CA SER A 665 -58.65 -6.17 -10.77
C SER A 665 -57.36 -6.24 -9.96
N ARG A 666 -57.45 -6.62 -8.68
CA ARG A 666 -56.30 -6.82 -7.80
C ARG A 666 -55.57 -8.12 -8.14
N ALA A 667 -56.32 -9.19 -8.44
CA ALA A 667 -55.78 -10.44 -8.93
C ALA A 667 -54.96 -10.25 -10.23
N GLN A 668 -55.48 -9.47 -11.18
CA GLN A 668 -54.78 -9.14 -12.42
C GLN A 668 -53.50 -8.32 -12.19
N LEU A 669 -53.50 -7.38 -11.23
CA LEU A 669 -52.31 -6.64 -10.85
C LEU A 669 -51.25 -7.58 -10.28
N PHE A 670 -51.63 -8.45 -9.34
CA PHE A 670 -50.76 -9.43 -8.73
C PHE A 670 -50.16 -10.38 -9.78
N ALA A 671 -51.00 -11.01 -10.59
CA ALA A 671 -50.58 -11.93 -11.66
C ALA A 671 -49.65 -11.25 -12.68
N ARG A 672 -49.92 -9.98 -13.03
CA ARG A 672 -49.04 -9.21 -13.92
C ARG A 672 -47.66 -9.03 -13.31
N VAL A 673 -47.56 -8.73 -12.01
CA VAL A 673 -46.25 -8.54 -11.36
C VAL A 673 -45.53 -9.88 -11.19
N MET A 674 -46.22 -10.95 -10.82
CA MET A 674 -45.64 -12.30 -10.71
C MET A 674 -45.13 -12.82 -12.06
N GLY A 675 -45.83 -12.49 -13.16
CA GLY A 675 -45.38 -12.83 -14.53
C GLY A 675 -44.13 -12.08 -15.02
N LEU A 676 -43.55 -11.16 -14.23
CA LEU A 676 -42.32 -10.42 -14.57
C LEU A 676 -41.04 -11.14 -14.11
N ALA A 677 -41.01 -12.48 -14.16
CA ALA A 677 -39.88 -13.29 -13.75
C ALA A 677 -38.54 -12.70 -14.24
N SER A 678 -37.56 -12.62 -13.34
CA SER A 678 -36.23 -12.13 -13.69
C SER A 678 -35.56 -13.11 -14.65
N SER A 679 -34.73 -12.61 -15.57
CA SER A 679 -33.92 -13.47 -16.44
C SER A 679 -33.07 -14.46 -15.64
N ALA A 680 -32.53 -14.00 -14.49
CA ALA A 680 -31.80 -14.85 -13.56
C ALA A 680 -32.63 -16.01 -12.99
N SER A 681 -33.93 -15.80 -12.74
CA SER A 681 -34.83 -16.87 -12.29
C SER A 681 -35.01 -17.93 -13.38
N LEU A 682 -35.23 -17.51 -14.62
CA LEU A 682 -35.40 -18.43 -15.74
C LEU A 682 -34.11 -19.21 -16.05
N GLU A 683 -32.95 -18.53 -16.00
CA GLU A 683 -31.64 -19.15 -16.16
C GLU A 683 -31.32 -20.15 -15.05
N ALA A 684 -31.66 -19.84 -13.79
CA ALA A 684 -31.49 -20.75 -12.66
C ALA A 684 -32.15 -22.10 -12.92
N LEU A 685 -33.42 -22.07 -13.32
CA LEU A 685 -34.18 -23.29 -13.57
C LEU A 685 -33.63 -24.08 -14.76
N ALA A 686 -33.27 -23.39 -15.84
CA ALA A 686 -32.73 -24.04 -17.04
C ALA A 686 -31.35 -24.67 -16.85
N THR A 687 -30.55 -24.18 -15.90
CA THR A 687 -29.15 -24.61 -15.73
C THR A 687 -28.92 -25.55 -14.53
N LEU A 688 -29.67 -25.39 -13.44
CA LEU A 688 -29.43 -26.17 -12.22
C LEU A 688 -30.12 -27.53 -12.21
N PHE A 689 -31.16 -27.69 -13.03
CA PHE A 689 -31.82 -28.96 -13.28
C PHE A 689 -31.50 -29.47 -14.68
N ASP A 690 -31.14 -30.75 -14.78
CA ASP A 690 -30.77 -31.37 -16.05
C ASP A 690 -32.03 -31.81 -16.81
N TRP A 691 -32.67 -30.84 -17.48
CA TRP A 691 -33.81 -31.09 -18.37
C TRP A 691 -33.45 -31.96 -19.58
N GLY A 692 -32.17 -31.99 -19.98
CA GLY A 692 -31.70 -32.70 -21.17
C GLY A 692 -31.63 -34.22 -21.01
N SER A 693 -31.48 -34.72 -19.77
CA SER A 693 -31.49 -36.18 -19.50
C SER A 693 -32.87 -36.79 -19.43
N LEU A 694 -33.94 -35.99 -19.48
CA LEU A 694 -35.30 -36.51 -19.49
C LEU A 694 -35.60 -37.25 -20.81
N PRO A 695 -36.34 -38.38 -20.77
CA PRO A 695 -36.78 -39.08 -21.97
C PRO A 695 -37.54 -38.18 -22.97
N PRO A 696 -37.45 -38.47 -24.29
CA PRO A 696 -38.24 -37.76 -25.28
C PRO A 696 -39.75 -37.87 -24.99
N ASN A 697 -40.47 -36.76 -25.15
CA ASN A 697 -41.88 -36.58 -24.77
C ASN A 697 -42.19 -36.70 -23.27
N SER A 698 -41.20 -36.52 -22.38
CA SER A 698 -41.46 -36.41 -20.93
C SER A 698 -42.47 -35.30 -20.64
N LYS A 699 -43.40 -35.62 -19.73
CA LYS A 699 -44.51 -34.77 -19.31
C LYS A 699 -44.12 -34.00 -18.04
N VAL A 700 -44.02 -32.69 -18.18
CA VAL A 700 -43.79 -31.74 -17.09
C VAL A 700 -45.13 -31.11 -16.71
N VAL A 701 -45.56 -31.25 -15.47
CA VAL A 701 -46.72 -30.54 -14.94
C VAL A 701 -46.21 -29.33 -14.16
N ASP A 702 -46.51 -28.14 -14.64
CA ASP A 702 -46.17 -26.86 -14.01
C ASP A 702 -47.34 -26.43 -13.12
N LEU A 703 -47.27 -26.80 -11.84
CA LEU A 703 -48.36 -26.65 -10.87
C LEU A 703 -48.33 -25.25 -10.27
N ALA A 704 -49.48 -24.57 -10.32
CA ALA A 704 -49.60 -23.12 -10.08
C ALA A 704 -48.68 -22.29 -10.99
N GLY A 705 -48.53 -22.72 -12.26
CA GLY A 705 -47.63 -22.10 -13.24
C GLY A 705 -48.13 -20.76 -13.83
N SER A 706 -49.22 -20.21 -13.29
CA SER A 706 -49.83 -18.95 -13.69
C SER A 706 -50.10 -18.90 -15.20
N ARG A 707 -49.57 -17.89 -15.89
CA ARG A 707 -49.75 -17.71 -17.35
C ARG A 707 -48.77 -18.53 -18.21
N GLY A 708 -48.02 -19.48 -17.62
CA GLY A 708 -47.19 -20.45 -18.34
C GLY A 708 -45.89 -19.90 -18.93
N HIS A 709 -45.42 -18.74 -18.46
CA HIS A 709 -44.22 -18.07 -18.97
C HIS A 709 -42.93 -18.90 -18.79
N VAL A 710 -42.80 -19.62 -17.67
CA VAL A 710 -41.67 -20.52 -17.40
C VAL A 710 -41.73 -21.77 -18.27
N SER A 711 -42.89 -22.41 -18.34
CA SER A 711 -43.14 -23.52 -19.24
C SER A 711 -42.83 -23.16 -20.70
N ALA A 712 -43.22 -21.97 -21.17
CA ALA A 712 -42.88 -21.49 -22.50
C ALA A 712 -41.37 -21.31 -22.71
N TYR A 713 -40.66 -20.76 -21.72
CA TYR A 713 -39.21 -20.60 -21.78
C TYR A 713 -38.48 -21.94 -21.84
N LEU A 714 -38.83 -22.90 -20.97
CA LEU A 714 -38.24 -24.24 -20.97
C LEU A 714 -38.61 -25.04 -22.24
N ALA A 715 -39.85 -24.91 -22.72
CA ALA A 715 -40.28 -25.53 -23.97
C ALA A 715 -39.46 -25.01 -25.16
N LYS A 716 -39.03 -23.75 -25.17
CA LYS A 716 -38.15 -23.22 -26.21
C LYS A 716 -36.76 -23.88 -26.16
N LEU A 717 -36.20 -24.06 -24.98
CA LEU A 717 -34.87 -24.64 -24.78
C LEU A 717 -34.84 -26.17 -24.98
N HIS A 718 -35.94 -26.85 -24.66
CA HIS A 718 -36.05 -28.31 -24.70
C HIS A 718 -37.22 -28.75 -25.59
N PRO A 719 -37.02 -28.84 -26.93
CA PRO A 719 -38.08 -29.17 -27.89
C PRO A 719 -38.77 -30.51 -27.65
N ASN A 720 -38.10 -31.44 -26.96
CA ASN A 720 -38.57 -32.79 -26.70
C ASN A 720 -39.51 -32.91 -25.48
N LEU A 721 -39.73 -31.83 -24.73
CA LEU A 721 -40.57 -31.83 -23.53
C LEU A 721 -41.97 -31.27 -23.81
N ARG A 722 -42.96 -31.74 -23.04
CA ARG A 722 -44.34 -31.26 -23.04
C ARG A 722 -44.71 -30.74 -21.66
N PHE A 723 -45.37 -29.60 -21.61
CA PHE A 723 -45.72 -28.88 -20.40
C PHE A 723 -47.24 -28.78 -20.26
N ILE A 724 -47.75 -29.10 -19.07
CA ILE A 724 -49.14 -28.89 -18.69
C ILE A 724 -49.14 -27.90 -17.53
N VAL A 725 -49.55 -26.67 -17.81
CA VAL A 725 -49.66 -25.59 -16.83
C VAL A 725 -51.00 -25.74 -16.10
N GLN A 726 -50.93 -25.91 -14.79
CA GLN A 726 -52.08 -26.04 -13.91
C GLN A 726 -52.25 -24.81 -13.04
N ASP A 727 -53.44 -24.21 -13.03
CA ASP A 727 -53.77 -23.09 -12.14
C ASP A 727 -55.30 -22.96 -11.97
N LEU A 728 -55.72 -22.01 -11.14
CA LEU A 728 -57.12 -21.65 -10.94
C LEU A 728 -57.77 -21.12 -12.23
N PRO A 729 -59.10 -21.30 -12.41
CA PRO A 729 -59.77 -20.98 -13.65
C PRO A 729 -59.61 -19.52 -14.08
N GLU A 730 -59.66 -18.58 -13.13
CA GLU A 730 -59.50 -17.15 -13.38
C GLU A 730 -58.07 -16.74 -13.79
N VAL A 731 -57.05 -17.55 -13.48
CA VAL A 731 -55.65 -17.25 -13.79
C VAL A 731 -55.29 -17.69 -15.21
N ILE A 732 -55.72 -18.90 -15.60
CA ILE A 732 -55.44 -19.45 -16.94
C ILE A 732 -56.38 -18.89 -18.02
N GLU A 733 -57.46 -18.20 -17.63
CA GLU A 733 -58.38 -17.59 -18.58
C GLU A 733 -57.61 -16.65 -19.54
N GLY A 734 -57.66 -17.00 -20.84
CA GLY A 734 -56.98 -16.26 -21.89
C GLY A 734 -55.44 -16.35 -21.89
N ALA A 735 -54.82 -17.18 -21.04
CA ALA A 735 -53.36 -17.33 -20.97
C ALA A 735 -52.74 -17.94 -22.24
N GLU A 736 -53.49 -18.75 -22.99
CA GLU A 736 -53.05 -19.31 -24.28
C GLU A 736 -52.62 -18.25 -25.31
N LYS A 737 -53.13 -17.01 -25.19
CA LYS A 737 -52.77 -15.90 -26.09
C LYS A 737 -51.35 -15.40 -25.86
N ASP A 738 -50.80 -15.63 -24.67
CA ASP A 738 -49.48 -15.12 -24.27
C ASP A 738 -48.35 -16.11 -24.61
N ILE A 739 -48.70 -17.34 -25.02
CA ILE A 739 -47.73 -18.38 -25.39
C ILE A 739 -47.13 -18.09 -26.77
N PRO A 740 -45.78 -18.08 -26.92
CA PRO A 740 -45.12 -17.92 -28.21
C PRO A 740 -45.54 -18.97 -29.25
N ALA A 741 -45.65 -18.55 -30.50
CA ALA A 741 -46.08 -19.43 -31.59
C ALA A 741 -45.20 -20.70 -31.76
N GLU A 742 -43.91 -20.60 -31.42
CA GLU A 742 -42.91 -21.69 -31.50
C GLU A 742 -43.06 -22.78 -30.43
N THR A 743 -43.76 -22.50 -29.33
CA THR A 743 -44.04 -23.46 -28.24
C THR A 743 -45.50 -23.88 -28.17
N LYS A 744 -46.33 -23.33 -29.06
CA LYS A 744 -47.77 -23.63 -29.17
C LYS A 744 -47.99 -25.11 -29.48
N GLY A 745 -48.87 -25.75 -28.69
CA GLY A 745 -49.13 -27.21 -28.78
C GLY A 745 -48.16 -28.08 -27.98
N ARG A 746 -47.16 -27.50 -27.31
CA ARG A 746 -46.32 -28.18 -26.30
C ARG A 746 -46.52 -27.63 -24.89
N VAL A 747 -47.13 -26.46 -24.76
CA VAL A 747 -47.60 -25.88 -23.50
C VAL A 747 -49.12 -25.87 -23.55
N GLU A 748 -49.74 -26.67 -22.70
CA GLU A 748 -51.19 -26.81 -22.56
C GLU A 748 -51.62 -26.31 -21.19
N PHE A 749 -52.84 -25.80 -21.06
CA PHE A 749 -53.39 -25.31 -19.80
C PHE A 749 -54.47 -26.26 -19.28
N CYS A 750 -54.49 -26.49 -17.96
CA CYS A 750 -55.44 -27.37 -17.29
C CYS A 750 -55.93 -26.71 -16.00
N VAL A 751 -57.25 -26.46 -15.88
CA VAL A 751 -57.81 -25.94 -14.63
C VAL A 751 -57.58 -26.96 -13.52
N HIS A 752 -56.88 -26.55 -12.46
CA HIS A 752 -56.63 -27.42 -11.32
C HIS A 752 -56.40 -26.62 -10.04
N ASP A 753 -57.05 -27.05 -8.97
CA ASP A 753 -56.75 -26.63 -7.61
C ASP A 753 -55.74 -27.62 -7.00
N MET A 754 -54.57 -27.12 -6.59
CA MET A 754 -53.48 -27.91 -6.01
C MET A 754 -53.83 -28.58 -4.66
N PHE A 755 -54.88 -28.11 -3.98
CA PHE A 755 -55.43 -28.77 -2.79
C PHE A 755 -56.38 -29.92 -3.14
N SER A 756 -56.70 -30.11 -4.41
CA SER A 756 -57.45 -31.26 -4.90
C SER A 756 -56.52 -32.37 -5.39
N LYS A 757 -57.06 -33.60 -5.50
CA LYS A 757 -56.30 -34.75 -6.00
C LYS A 757 -55.81 -34.50 -7.43
N GLN A 758 -54.54 -34.80 -7.70
CA GLN A 758 -53.92 -34.57 -9.00
C GLN A 758 -54.61 -35.35 -10.14
N LEU A 759 -54.96 -34.61 -11.20
CA LEU A 759 -55.72 -35.08 -12.37
C LEU A 759 -54.83 -35.78 -13.41
N VAL A 760 -53.61 -35.30 -13.60
CA VAL A 760 -52.67 -35.80 -14.61
C VAL A 760 -51.95 -37.03 -14.06
N LYS A 761 -51.88 -38.11 -14.85
CA LYS A 761 -51.16 -39.36 -14.54
C LYS A 761 -49.88 -39.52 -15.35
N ASP A 762 -49.00 -40.42 -14.89
CA ASP A 762 -47.74 -40.78 -15.53
C ASP A 762 -46.79 -39.59 -15.74
N VAL A 763 -46.73 -38.70 -14.74
CA VAL A 763 -45.95 -37.46 -14.80
C VAL A 763 -44.46 -37.77 -14.62
N ASP A 764 -43.61 -37.15 -15.45
CA ASP A 764 -42.15 -37.26 -15.35
C ASP A 764 -41.60 -36.24 -14.36
N VAL A 765 -42.11 -35.00 -14.41
CA VAL A 765 -41.67 -33.91 -13.55
C VAL A 765 -42.87 -33.09 -13.08
N PHE A 766 -42.99 -32.87 -11.78
CA PHE A 766 -43.78 -31.76 -11.24
C PHE A 766 -42.86 -30.57 -11.00
N LEU A 767 -43.16 -29.45 -11.64
CA LEU A 767 -42.49 -28.17 -11.47
C LEU A 767 -43.38 -27.26 -10.62
N LEU A 768 -42.81 -26.66 -9.57
CA LEU A 768 -43.44 -25.63 -8.75
C LEU A 768 -42.45 -24.47 -8.62
N GLN A 769 -42.81 -23.27 -9.08
CA GLN A 769 -41.96 -22.09 -8.98
C GLN A 769 -42.62 -21.02 -8.12
N PHE A 770 -42.00 -20.68 -6.98
CA PHE A 770 -42.51 -19.69 -6.02
C PHE A 770 -43.95 -20.01 -5.64
N VAL A 771 -44.19 -21.26 -5.21
CA VAL A 771 -45.53 -21.75 -4.85
C VAL A 771 -45.54 -22.17 -3.40
N LEU A 772 -44.63 -23.08 -3.00
CA LEU A 772 -44.65 -23.65 -1.66
C LEU A 772 -44.18 -22.66 -0.59
N HIS A 773 -43.55 -21.55 -0.98
CA HIS A 773 -43.25 -20.46 -0.06
C HIS A 773 -44.48 -19.66 0.40
N ASP A 774 -45.61 -19.73 -0.33
CA ASP A 774 -46.87 -19.06 0.04
C ASP A 774 -47.66 -19.84 1.10
N TRP A 775 -47.19 -21.03 1.50
CA TRP A 775 -47.96 -21.95 2.34
C TRP A 775 -47.18 -22.42 3.56
N SER A 776 -47.93 -22.70 4.64
CA SER A 776 -47.39 -23.35 5.84
C SER A 776 -46.92 -24.78 5.53
N ASP A 777 -46.08 -25.35 6.39
CA ASP A 777 -45.53 -26.69 6.19
C ASP A 777 -46.63 -27.76 6.09
N GLU A 778 -47.71 -27.64 6.85
CA GLU A 778 -48.84 -28.58 6.80
C GLU A 778 -49.55 -28.53 5.43
N ASN A 779 -49.71 -27.33 4.89
CA ASN A 779 -50.30 -27.13 3.56
C ASN A 779 -49.36 -27.64 2.47
N CYS A 780 -48.06 -27.37 2.56
CA CYS A 780 -47.07 -27.90 1.62
C CYS A 780 -47.05 -29.43 1.61
N VAL A 781 -47.03 -30.06 2.79
CA VAL A 781 -47.11 -31.53 2.92
C VAL A 781 -48.39 -32.07 2.30
N PHE A 782 -49.51 -31.38 2.48
CA PHE A 782 -50.78 -31.76 1.88
C PHE A 782 -50.75 -31.68 0.34
N ILE A 783 -50.24 -30.58 -0.21
CA ILE A 783 -50.05 -30.39 -1.66
C ILE A 783 -49.15 -31.50 -2.22
N LEU A 784 -48.00 -31.75 -1.60
CA LEU A 784 -47.04 -32.78 -2.03
C LEU A 784 -47.69 -34.19 -2.01
N ARG A 785 -48.47 -34.51 -0.98
CA ARG A 785 -49.20 -35.78 -0.89
C ARG A 785 -50.25 -35.96 -1.97
N ASN A 786 -50.87 -34.87 -2.45
CA ASN A 786 -51.81 -34.92 -3.57
C ASN A 786 -51.13 -35.26 -4.91
N LEU A 787 -49.82 -35.05 -5.04
CA LEU A 787 -49.03 -35.41 -6.23
C LEU A 787 -48.66 -36.89 -6.27
N ILE A 788 -48.46 -37.52 -5.11
CA ILE A 788 -47.99 -38.92 -4.97
C ILE A 788 -48.78 -39.91 -5.82
N PRO A 789 -50.13 -39.90 -5.86
CA PRO A 789 -50.92 -40.84 -6.67
C PRO A 789 -50.74 -40.69 -8.19
N SER A 790 -49.94 -39.73 -8.64
CA SER A 790 -49.62 -39.47 -10.05
C SER A 790 -48.13 -39.65 -10.37
N LEU A 791 -47.28 -39.91 -9.36
CA LEU A 791 -45.86 -40.17 -9.52
C LEU A 791 -45.62 -41.62 -9.97
N LYS A 792 -44.81 -41.77 -11.03
CA LYS A 792 -44.25 -43.07 -11.46
C LYS A 792 -42.83 -43.24 -10.89
N ALA A 793 -42.30 -44.46 -10.93
CA ALA A 793 -40.90 -44.71 -10.54
C ALA A 793 -39.95 -43.78 -11.31
N GLY A 794 -39.07 -43.08 -10.60
CA GLY A 794 -38.13 -42.12 -11.19
C GLY A 794 -38.73 -40.76 -11.55
N ALA A 795 -40.00 -40.50 -11.25
CA ALA A 795 -40.59 -39.17 -11.39
C ALA A 795 -39.90 -38.19 -10.45
N LYS A 796 -39.76 -36.93 -10.89
CA LYS A 796 -39.05 -35.89 -10.13
C LYS A 796 -40.01 -34.79 -9.68
N ILE A 797 -39.77 -34.26 -8.49
CA ILE A 797 -40.34 -32.98 -8.06
C ILE A 797 -39.22 -31.95 -8.15
N VAL A 798 -39.49 -30.84 -8.85
CA VAL A 798 -38.57 -29.72 -9.04
C VAL A 798 -39.23 -28.48 -8.46
N LEU A 799 -38.67 -27.97 -7.38
CA LEU A 799 -39.11 -26.75 -6.73
C LEU A 799 -38.12 -25.64 -7.05
N GLN A 800 -38.62 -24.49 -7.48
CA GLN A 800 -37.83 -23.28 -7.61
C GLN A 800 -38.33 -22.25 -6.61
N GLU A 801 -37.57 -22.03 -5.55
CA GLU A 801 -37.99 -21.26 -4.39
C GLU A 801 -36.86 -20.31 -3.96
N HIS A 802 -37.12 -19.40 -3.02
CA HIS A 802 -36.02 -18.73 -2.33
C HIS A 802 -35.38 -19.71 -1.37
N LEU A 803 -34.10 -20.00 -1.61
CA LEU A 803 -33.34 -20.94 -0.77
C LEU A 803 -32.51 -20.15 0.23
N LEU A 804 -32.91 -20.17 1.50
CA LEU A 804 -32.24 -19.40 2.54
C LEU A 804 -30.77 -19.82 2.74
N PRO A 805 -29.87 -18.88 3.02
CA PRO A 805 -28.44 -19.15 3.17
C PRO A 805 -28.09 -19.60 4.59
N ASP A 806 -27.07 -20.43 4.70
CA ASP A 806 -26.43 -20.64 5.98
C ASP A 806 -25.82 -19.30 6.47
N PRO A 807 -25.82 -19.03 7.78
CA PRO A 807 -25.27 -17.81 8.34
C PRO A 807 -23.85 -17.50 7.84
N GLY A 808 -23.62 -16.26 7.38
CA GLY A 808 -22.31 -15.80 6.93
C GLY A 808 -21.87 -16.29 5.54
N THR A 809 -22.71 -17.03 4.81
CA THR A 809 -22.39 -17.49 3.44
C THR A 809 -22.73 -16.47 2.35
N MET A 810 -23.45 -15.40 2.69
CA MET A 810 -23.86 -14.36 1.76
C MET A 810 -23.52 -12.97 2.29
N SER A 811 -23.52 -11.99 1.39
CA SER A 811 -23.31 -10.61 1.79
C SER A 811 -24.52 -10.06 2.54
N LEU A 812 -24.29 -9.02 3.35
CA LEU A 812 -25.33 -8.41 4.18
C LEU A 812 -26.52 -7.90 3.35
N THR A 813 -26.28 -7.25 2.21
CA THR A 813 -27.36 -6.70 1.37
C THR A 813 -28.22 -7.82 0.77
N GLN A 814 -27.61 -8.94 0.41
CA GLN A 814 -28.34 -10.05 -0.20
C GLN A 814 -29.09 -10.87 0.83
N GLU A 815 -28.47 -11.13 1.98
CA GLU A 815 -29.17 -11.72 3.11
C GLU A 815 -30.34 -10.83 3.54
N ARG A 816 -30.15 -9.51 3.64
CA ARG A 816 -31.23 -8.55 3.93
C ARG A 816 -32.40 -8.68 2.95
N ASN A 817 -32.13 -8.82 1.65
CA ASN A 817 -33.19 -8.97 0.65
C ASN A 817 -33.97 -10.28 0.85
N MET A 818 -33.30 -11.40 1.11
CA MET A 818 -33.97 -12.69 1.34
C MET A 818 -34.76 -12.71 2.64
N ARG A 819 -34.19 -12.19 3.74
CA ARG A 819 -34.91 -12.07 5.01
C ARG A 819 -36.09 -11.10 4.91
N SER A 820 -36.00 -10.07 4.07
CA SER A 820 -37.12 -9.17 3.79
C SER A 820 -38.24 -9.88 3.01
N MET A 821 -37.90 -10.82 2.12
CA MET A 821 -38.89 -11.64 1.44
C MET A 821 -39.58 -12.59 2.43
N ASP A 822 -38.82 -13.28 3.28
CA ASP A 822 -39.36 -14.15 4.34
C ASP A 822 -40.34 -13.40 5.28
N ALA A 823 -39.96 -12.19 5.73
CA ALA A 823 -40.87 -11.34 6.49
C ALA A 823 -42.13 -10.91 5.70
N THR A 824 -42.01 -10.78 4.37
CA THR A 824 -43.16 -10.52 3.49
C THR A 824 -44.08 -11.74 3.41
N MET A 825 -43.52 -12.95 3.31
CA MET A 825 -44.28 -14.21 3.33
C MET A 825 -45.09 -14.37 4.63
N LEU A 826 -44.46 -14.11 5.78
CA LEU A 826 -45.15 -14.05 7.08
C LEU A 826 -46.32 -13.04 7.06
N THR A 827 -46.08 -11.85 6.51
CA THR A 827 -47.07 -10.76 6.50
C THR A 827 -48.28 -11.08 5.63
N LEU A 828 -48.05 -11.59 4.42
CA LEU A 828 -49.08 -11.73 3.40
C LEU A 828 -49.82 -13.07 3.51
N PHE A 829 -49.08 -14.15 3.80
CA PHE A 829 -49.56 -15.52 3.66
C PHE A 829 -49.48 -16.33 4.95
N ASN A 830 -48.82 -15.81 5.99
CA ASN A 830 -48.54 -16.56 7.22
C ASN A 830 -47.71 -17.83 6.94
N SER A 831 -46.76 -17.68 6.03
CA SER A 831 -45.84 -18.70 5.54
C SER A 831 -44.39 -18.24 5.72
N ARG A 832 -43.43 -18.96 5.12
CA ARG A 832 -41.99 -18.72 5.29
C ARG A 832 -41.17 -19.19 4.11
N GLU A 833 -40.01 -18.56 3.95
CA GLU A 833 -38.90 -19.10 3.16
C GLU A 833 -38.13 -20.15 3.98
N ARG A 834 -37.47 -21.09 3.30
CA ARG A 834 -36.88 -22.28 3.96
C ARG A 834 -35.42 -22.50 3.58
N GLU A 835 -34.67 -23.04 4.53
CA GLU A 835 -33.30 -23.53 4.35
C GLU A 835 -33.28 -24.89 3.64
N ALA A 836 -32.11 -25.33 3.15
CA ALA A 836 -31.99 -26.58 2.41
C ALA A 836 -32.43 -27.81 3.24
N GLY A 837 -32.01 -27.88 4.51
CA GLY A 837 -32.42 -28.97 5.41
C GLY A 837 -33.92 -28.97 5.68
N GLU A 838 -34.54 -27.79 5.81
CA GLU A 838 -35.99 -27.68 6.00
C GLU A 838 -36.78 -28.15 4.78
N TRP A 839 -36.27 -27.92 3.57
CA TRP A 839 -36.86 -28.48 2.34
C TRP A 839 -36.75 -30.01 2.30
N GLU A 840 -35.61 -30.57 2.72
CA GLU A 840 -35.42 -32.03 2.81
C GLU A 840 -36.40 -32.64 3.82
N ASP A 841 -36.49 -32.06 5.03
CA ASP A 841 -37.41 -32.50 6.08
C ASP A 841 -38.88 -32.40 5.63
N LEU A 842 -39.25 -31.34 4.90
CA LEU A 842 -40.61 -31.16 4.37
C LEU A 842 -40.97 -32.26 3.37
N LEU A 843 -40.06 -32.59 2.45
CA LEU A 843 -40.25 -33.67 1.48
C LEU A 843 -40.33 -35.03 2.19
N GLN A 844 -39.43 -35.32 3.13
CA GLN A 844 -39.46 -36.55 3.93
C GLN A 844 -40.75 -36.69 4.76
N THR A 845 -41.25 -35.58 5.31
CA THR A 845 -42.52 -35.54 6.05
C THR A 845 -43.72 -35.79 5.15
N ALA A 846 -43.66 -35.34 3.89
CA ALA A 846 -44.69 -35.65 2.90
C ALA A 846 -44.73 -37.16 2.63
N ASP A 847 -43.59 -37.78 2.33
CA ASP A 847 -43.41 -39.22 2.23
C ASP A 847 -41.92 -39.61 2.25
N PRO A 848 -41.48 -40.64 3.01
CA PRO A 848 -40.07 -41.05 3.07
C PRO A 848 -39.51 -41.64 1.76
N ARG A 849 -40.35 -41.87 0.75
CA ARG A 849 -39.94 -42.37 -0.58
C ARG A 849 -39.39 -41.30 -1.51
N PHE A 850 -39.47 -40.02 -1.13
CA PHE A 850 -38.70 -38.98 -1.80
C PHE A 850 -37.21 -39.17 -1.49
N GLN A 851 -36.41 -39.48 -2.51
CA GLN A 851 -34.99 -39.79 -2.41
C GLN A 851 -34.17 -38.85 -3.31
N SER A 852 -32.85 -38.99 -3.28
CA SER A 852 -31.92 -38.23 -4.14
C SER A 852 -32.11 -36.71 -4.03
N PHE A 853 -32.28 -36.22 -2.80
CA PHE A 853 -32.49 -34.80 -2.53
C PHE A 853 -31.30 -33.97 -3.00
N THR A 854 -31.60 -32.86 -3.67
CA THR A 854 -30.62 -31.86 -4.08
C THR A 854 -31.21 -30.48 -3.87
N ALA A 855 -30.42 -29.55 -3.35
CA ALA A 855 -30.76 -28.14 -3.29
C ALA A 855 -29.55 -27.34 -3.79
N LYS A 856 -29.74 -26.59 -4.88
CA LYS A 856 -28.67 -25.79 -5.50
C LYS A 856 -29.13 -24.35 -5.65
N ARG A 857 -28.24 -23.41 -5.38
CA ARG A 857 -28.46 -21.97 -5.55
C ARG A 857 -27.87 -21.48 -6.86
N PHE A 858 -28.56 -20.58 -7.56
CA PHE A 858 -28.09 -20.05 -8.84
C PHE A 858 -27.16 -18.85 -8.63
N GLY A 859 -25.97 -18.93 -9.22
CA GLY A 859 -24.89 -17.98 -8.96
C GLY A 859 -24.34 -18.09 -7.54
N ARG A 860 -23.12 -17.59 -7.34
CA ARG A 860 -22.46 -17.62 -6.01
C ARG A 860 -23.29 -16.92 -4.92
N ASN A 861 -24.13 -15.97 -5.35
CA ASN A 861 -24.83 -15.03 -4.48
C ASN A 861 -26.32 -14.81 -4.83
N GLY A 862 -26.96 -15.65 -5.66
CA GLY A 862 -28.36 -15.46 -6.04
C GLY A 862 -29.33 -15.92 -4.95
N SER A 863 -30.53 -15.33 -4.87
CA SER A 863 -31.56 -15.75 -3.91
C SER A 863 -32.40 -16.94 -4.38
N THR A 864 -32.33 -17.28 -5.66
CA THR A 864 -33.10 -18.35 -6.28
C THR A 864 -32.39 -19.68 -6.12
N GLY A 865 -33.10 -20.67 -5.57
CA GLY A 865 -32.65 -22.06 -5.50
C GLY A 865 -33.53 -22.97 -6.35
N VAL A 866 -32.94 -24.07 -6.80
CA VAL A 866 -33.63 -25.20 -7.41
C VAL A 866 -33.42 -26.41 -6.51
N ILE A 867 -34.52 -26.90 -5.95
CA ILE A 867 -34.59 -28.11 -5.14
C ILE A 867 -35.16 -29.21 -6.02
N SER A 868 -34.57 -30.40 -5.99
CA SER A 868 -35.16 -31.55 -6.67
C SER A 868 -35.01 -32.84 -5.89
N THR A 869 -36.01 -33.71 -6.02
CA THR A 869 -36.05 -35.05 -5.44
C THR A 869 -36.66 -36.02 -6.43
N GLU A 870 -36.31 -37.30 -6.30
CA GLU A 870 -36.80 -38.39 -7.13
C GLU A 870 -37.71 -39.33 -6.32
N TRP A 871 -38.78 -39.81 -6.95
CA TRP A 871 -39.72 -40.74 -6.37
C TRP A 871 -39.25 -42.19 -6.52
N ALA A 872 -39.01 -42.86 -5.39
CA ALA A 872 -38.65 -44.28 -5.31
C ALA A 872 -39.81 -45.09 -4.65
N PRO A 873 -40.78 -45.60 -5.45
CA PRO A 873 -42.08 -46.09 -4.98
C PRO A 873 -42.07 -47.27 -4.01
#